data_AF-A0A849WT87-F1
#
_entry.id   AF-A0A849WT87-F1
#
_cell.length_a   1.000
_cell.length_b   1.000
_cell.length_c   1.000
_cell.angle_alpha   90.00
_cell.angle_beta   90.00
_cell.angle_gamma   90.00
#
_symmetry.space_group_name_H-M   'P 1'
#
loop_
_entity.id
_entity.type
_entity.pdbx_description
1 polymer ?
#
loop_
_entity_poly.entity_id
_entity_poly.type
_entity_poly.pdbx_seq_one_letter_code
_entity_poly.pdbx_strand_id
1 'polypeptide(L)'
;MYSKLKLLLLFVIFFSTSCNLKIGEAPPEVKIPEYKPDSCLIKSTDSFGAFFRGNAATEEIGTAWDCFSSMVKSFKANVRCKLKEQCSPGELARFVEDNFFDENKTSNVKQKAISLNLQKQLMKVKKLFLGGNLEYITPQEMDLLIGLMENLKGIFKDLNPSMKVLTLNWESQLKSGDLTLQDFESANINFIKIINRFSSLIYKNDNEYFFDDVYEFLSELAAVSDSTWSWLGKFEEFLPLVKKLKKSITGGNENSLLGNEWELFLRLGAKGYVQYLRYYYFIQNTNPEYTSLKLAYYARTIEESFLIFYELLSFKESHQISKDEIYDILNSFSKIWKDFKVSPELTTELMKIKMLFVGGNTEGIGQAEFLKAQSKVQAVRSVVEEFLPYYDFFGLNWRPELLSESEALDKFEKGRDKLKTVISKINTEVQLESGYSLKDFFNLFEEVNKLYPQAADMDDVAGDVKNYACLIQIGTDVLLNKNNYNLGFKCENLKFDKLEFSQLLTRFGEVFSYYMKYHYFIKKQTIFHSKYDQQIQNRNLFIDVINYVYNILNQRKSKMISYTEIDGLINELVKVQILPKELKVSSLKLILKSLLEKILVVNGATSKRKVLGFELAHIEVLKREYLNFMNTQLYFYELYENKLNYTYNYNFFNVNISNTLKATSDLSLKYGLSEFLRHFQTPYPLTMGKDKKLIFVKNSNPYFGQTAVLQMNLTRFLASIIIRSYSKQNQKVSYLKQITECELKELFHDIKPLLIDMDIISPTSGDGFIESRFLEANLFLPHADGNDFASFEEVSELADYIFSALILGDQISVELNKNCKVINEGNLKLMDLDCIRKVYYELADEPSDLVFNSMPSYKNYVAKEDVNKWNEAFLNNLKATGYVPRVDNKVPMGDLSLYPHILQYEETIFLKFDENYDGIINKVEGIKAFPAFASLLRKVAKPQIDNGDINEADLEALFTYILKYGAIPACDKPLTILCVFEQDIRNWLDWKNNYKKSNYDLSANRSKVAKILGLIADLVASTPKSAVQSDNKCQ
;
A
#
# COMPACT_ATOMS: atom_id res chain seq x y z
N MET A 1 -67.86 -24.78 -3.25
CA MET A 1 -68.65 -23.68 -2.66
C MET A 1 -69.41 -23.00 -3.81
N TYR A 2 -70.74 -23.21 -3.86
CA TYR A 2 -71.80 -22.54 -4.66
C TYR A 2 -71.55 -22.31 -6.18
N SER A 3 -72.22 -22.97 -7.15
CA SER A 3 -73.65 -23.28 -7.39
C SER A 3 -74.55 -22.08 -7.74
N LYS A 4 -75.20 -22.22 -8.93
CA LYS A 4 -76.33 -21.47 -9.52
C LYS A 4 -75.94 -20.18 -10.26
N LEU A 5 -76.33 -19.97 -11.52
CA LEU A 5 -77.72 -19.96 -11.97
C LEU A 5 -77.81 -20.17 -13.51
N LYS A 6 -78.51 -21.24 -13.93
CA LYS A 6 -79.15 -21.33 -15.24
C LYS A 6 -80.48 -20.57 -15.17
N LEU A 7 -80.94 -20.11 -16.35
CA LEU A 7 -82.36 -20.01 -16.74
C LEU A 7 -83.12 -18.71 -16.38
N LEU A 8 -83.07 -17.70 -17.25
CA LEU A 8 -84.24 -16.90 -17.60
C LEU A 8 -84.00 -16.16 -18.93
N LEU A 9 -85.05 -16.07 -19.77
CA LEU A 9 -85.17 -15.48 -21.12
C LEU A 9 -84.74 -16.38 -22.29
N LEU A 10 -85.44 -17.47 -22.62
CA LEU A 10 -86.72 -17.55 -23.35
C LEU A 10 -87.52 -16.23 -23.65
N PHE A 11 -87.76 -16.03 -24.95
CA PHE A 11 -88.98 -15.48 -25.59
C PHE A 11 -89.14 -13.98 -25.88
N VAL A 12 -88.74 -13.60 -27.11
CA VAL A 12 -89.53 -12.81 -28.09
C VAL A 12 -89.19 -13.42 -29.47
N ILE A 13 -89.92 -14.40 -30.00
CA ILE A 13 -91.14 -14.36 -30.86
C ILE A 13 -90.98 -13.65 -32.23
N PHE A 14 -90.96 -14.49 -33.30
CA PHE A 14 -91.61 -14.43 -34.63
C PHE A 14 -91.50 -13.15 -35.51
N PHE A 15 -91.24 -13.16 -36.83
CA PHE A 15 -91.62 -13.98 -38.02
C PHE A 15 -90.43 -13.94 -39.04
N SER A 16 -90.19 -14.84 -40.00
CA SER A 16 -91.08 -15.45 -41.00
C SER A 16 -90.51 -16.74 -41.65
N THR A 17 -91.43 -17.65 -41.95
CA THR A 17 -91.50 -18.77 -42.94
C THR A 17 -90.83 -18.48 -44.30
N SER A 18 -90.44 -19.38 -45.21
CA SER A 18 -90.44 -20.85 -45.40
C SER A 18 -89.88 -21.13 -46.82
N CYS A 19 -89.13 -22.21 -47.05
CA CYS A 19 -89.39 -23.15 -48.17
C CYS A 19 -88.49 -24.39 -48.11
N ASN A 20 -89.15 -25.55 -48.22
CA ASN A 20 -88.63 -26.89 -48.46
C ASN A 20 -87.83 -26.99 -49.76
N LEU A 21 -86.80 -27.83 -49.81
CA LEU A 21 -86.77 -29.01 -50.69
C LEU A 21 -85.61 -29.97 -50.38
N LYS A 22 -85.80 -31.19 -50.87
CA LYS A 22 -85.30 -32.49 -50.43
C LYS A 22 -84.08 -32.98 -51.25
N ILE A 23 -83.23 -33.75 -50.55
CA ILE A 23 -82.54 -35.00 -50.98
C ILE A 23 -81.42 -34.90 -52.04
N GLY A 24 -80.22 -35.26 -51.59
CA GLY A 24 -79.44 -36.39 -52.13
C GLY A 24 -78.75 -36.22 -53.47
N GLU A 25 -77.45 -35.90 -53.40
CA GLU A 25 -76.39 -36.57 -54.16
C GLU A 25 -75.05 -36.27 -53.46
N ALA A 26 -74.25 -37.30 -53.19
CA ALA A 26 -72.88 -37.10 -52.73
C ALA A 26 -72.09 -36.48 -53.90
N PRO A 27 -71.32 -35.40 -53.70
CA PRO A 27 -70.44 -34.89 -54.74
C PRO A 27 -69.49 -36.03 -55.13
N PRO A 28 -69.24 -36.26 -56.44
CA PRO A 28 -68.38 -37.35 -56.87
C PRO A 28 -67.02 -37.21 -56.19
N GLU A 29 -66.53 -38.31 -55.60
CA GLU A 29 -65.15 -38.39 -55.15
C GLU A 29 -64.26 -37.97 -56.32
N VAL A 30 -63.66 -36.79 -56.20
CA VAL A 30 -62.58 -36.40 -57.07
C VAL A 30 -61.47 -37.40 -56.77
N LYS A 31 -61.34 -38.41 -57.64
CA LYS A 31 -60.18 -39.27 -57.69
C LYS A 31 -58.97 -38.38 -57.91
N ILE A 32 -58.30 -38.04 -56.82
CA ILE A 32 -56.93 -37.58 -56.85
C ILE A 32 -56.15 -38.77 -57.45
N PRO A 33 -55.34 -38.56 -58.50
CA PRO A 33 -54.51 -39.64 -59.04
C PRO A 33 -53.73 -40.28 -57.89
N GLU A 34 -53.68 -41.62 -57.83
CA GLU A 34 -52.82 -42.35 -56.91
C GLU A 34 -51.38 -41.84 -57.06
N TYR A 35 -50.98 -40.97 -56.14
CA TYR A 35 -49.62 -40.47 -56.01
C TYR A 35 -48.87 -41.47 -55.14
N LYS A 36 -47.71 -41.95 -55.60
CA LYS A 36 -46.84 -42.78 -54.76
C LYS A 36 -46.33 -41.90 -53.61
N PRO A 37 -46.62 -42.21 -52.34
CA PRO A 37 -46.10 -41.44 -51.23
C PRO A 37 -44.57 -41.53 -51.23
N ASP A 38 -43.91 -40.40 -51.45
CA ASP A 38 -42.46 -40.32 -51.42
C ASP A 38 -42.09 -39.98 -49.97
N SER A 39 -41.71 -40.99 -49.18
CA SER A 39 -41.41 -40.85 -47.75
C SER A 39 -40.07 -40.12 -47.49
N CYS A 40 -39.61 -39.30 -48.43
CA CYS A 40 -38.30 -38.67 -48.42
C CYS A 40 -38.18 -37.58 -47.36
N LEU A 41 -39.29 -37.00 -46.91
CA LEU A 41 -39.27 -35.84 -46.00
C LEU A 41 -38.69 -36.19 -44.62
N ILE A 42 -39.01 -37.37 -44.09
CA ILE A 42 -38.46 -37.85 -42.80
C ILE A 42 -36.94 -38.04 -42.89
N LYS A 43 -36.46 -38.71 -43.96
CA LYS A 43 -35.02 -38.88 -44.18
C LYS A 43 -34.32 -37.53 -44.38
N SER A 44 -34.98 -36.61 -45.08
CA SER A 44 -34.47 -35.25 -45.29
C SER A 44 -34.35 -34.48 -43.97
N THR A 45 -35.34 -34.59 -43.07
CA THR A 45 -35.26 -33.99 -41.72
C THR A 45 -34.16 -34.62 -40.87
N ASP A 46 -33.93 -35.93 -40.97
CA ASP A 46 -32.81 -36.61 -40.29
C ASP A 46 -31.45 -36.12 -40.82
N SER A 47 -31.30 -35.96 -42.14
CA SER A 47 -30.11 -35.40 -42.78
C SER A 47 -29.83 -33.96 -42.34
N PHE A 48 -30.86 -33.11 -42.22
CA PHE A 48 -30.70 -31.77 -41.65
C PHE A 48 -30.33 -31.82 -40.16
N GLY A 49 -30.91 -32.74 -39.40
CA GLY A 49 -30.50 -32.99 -38.01
C GLY A 49 -29.02 -33.40 -37.90
N ALA A 50 -28.52 -34.25 -38.80
CA ALA A 50 -27.12 -34.62 -38.87
C ALA A 50 -26.22 -33.43 -39.28
N PHE A 51 -26.70 -32.56 -40.17
CA PHE A 51 -26.01 -31.34 -40.59
C PHE A 51 -25.83 -30.36 -39.43
N PHE A 52 -26.88 -30.10 -38.65
CA PHE A 52 -26.80 -29.25 -37.44
C PHE A 52 -26.02 -29.89 -36.28
N ARG A 53 -25.67 -31.18 -36.38
CA ARG A 53 -24.68 -31.83 -35.50
C ARG A 53 -23.26 -31.83 -36.08
N GLY A 54 -23.08 -31.39 -37.33
CA GLY A 54 -21.80 -31.41 -38.03
C GLY A 54 -21.34 -32.80 -38.51
N ASN A 55 -22.27 -33.76 -38.64
CA ASN A 55 -21.99 -35.16 -38.96
C ASN A 55 -22.60 -35.63 -40.31
N ALA A 56 -23.27 -34.75 -41.06
CA ALA A 56 -23.91 -35.12 -42.32
C ALA A 56 -22.92 -35.32 -43.46
N ALA A 57 -23.21 -36.28 -44.35
CA ALA A 57 -22.51 -36.38 -45.63
C ALA A 57 -23.06 -35.31 -46.61
N THR A 58 -22.19 -34.72 -47.42
CA THR A 58 -22.57 -33.68 -48.39
C THR A 58 -23.61 -34.16 -49.41
N GLU A 59 -23.59 -35.46 -49.74
CA GLU A 59 -24.60 -36.09 -50.60
C GLU A 59 -25.99 -36.11 -49.96
N GLU A 60 -26.08 -36.47 -48.68
CA GLU A 60 -27.34 -36.53 -47.91
C GLU A 60 -28.03 -35.17 -47.86
N ILE A 61 -27.27 -34.09 -47.68
CA ILE A 61 -27.78 -32.71 -47.70
C ILE A 61 -28.36 -32.37 -49.08
N GLY A 62 -27.68 -32.81 -50.15
CA GLY A 62 -28.15 -32.63 -51.51
C GLY A 62 -29.50 -33.31 -51.75
N THR A 63 -29.59 -34.58 -51.37
CA THR A 63 -30.82 -35.37 -51.49
C THR A 63 -31.96 -34.80 -50.64
N ALA A 64 -31.66 -34.25 -49.47
CA ALA A 64 -32.65 -33.61 -48.62
C ALA A 64 -33.28 -32.37 -49.30
N TRP A 65 -32.47 -31.49 -49.88
CA TRP A 65 -32.99 -30.34 -50.65
C TRP A 65 -33.71 -30.75 -51.94
N ASP A 66 -33.26 -31.83 -52.59
CA ASP A 66 -33.94 -32.37 -53.78
C ASP A 66 -35.37 -32.85 -53.46
N CYS A 67 -35.58 -33.44 -52.27
CA CYS A 67 -36.90 -33.81 -51.77
C CYS A 67 -37.82 -32.57 -51.56
N PHE A 68 -37.32 -31.49 -50.95
CA PHE A 68 -38.12 -30.27 -50.79
C PHE A 68 -38.41 -29.59 -52.14
N SER A 69 -37.43 -29.57 -53.06
CA SER A 69 -37.59 -29.05 -54.42
C SER A 69 -38.63 -29.86 -55.22
N SER A 70 -38.61 -31.19 -55.13
CA SER A 70 -39.58 -32.07 -55.79
C SER A 70 -40.99 -31.93 -55.20
N MET A 71 -41.11 -31.70 -53.89
CA MET A 71 -42.37 -31.42 -53.20
C MET A 71 -43.04 -30.16 -53.75
N VAL A 72 -42.31 -29.04 -53.84
CA VAL A 72 -42.87 -27.79 -54.39
C VAL A 72 -43.21 -27.91 -55.87
N LYS A 73 -42.35 -28.58 -56.67
CA LYS A 73 -42.63 -28.87 -58.09
C LYS A 73 -43.90 -29.72 -58.26
N SER A 74 -44.07 -30.73 -57.41
CA SER A 74 -45.24 -31.60 -57.44
C SER A 74 -46.52 -30.87 -57.01
N PHE A 75 -46.44 -29.99 -56.01
CA PHE A 75 -47.56 -29.14 -55.62
C PHE A 75 -47.99 -28.24 -56.78
N LYS A 76 -47.03 -27.53 -57.40
CA LYS A 76 -47.29 -26.62 -58.54
C LYS A 76 -47.92 -27.35 -59.73
N ALA A 77 -47.47 -28.57 -60.02
CA ALA A 77 -47.94 -29.34 -61.17
C ALA A 77 -49.33 -29.98 -60.95
N ASN A 78 -49.65 -30.36 -59.71
CA ASN A 78 -50.79 -31.25 -59.44
C ASN A 78 -51.92 -30.61 -58.63
N VAL A 79 -51.70 -29.47 -57.98
CA VAL A 79 -52.73 -28.80 -57.18
C VAL A 79 -53.29 -27.58 -57.91
N ARG A 80 -54.61 -27.56 -58.10
CA ARG A 80 -55.34 -26.38 -58.59
C ARG A 80 -55.89 -25.60 -57.40
N CYS A 81 -55.33 -24.42 -57.15
CA CYS A 81 -55.74 -23.55 -56.05
C CYS A 81 -57.24 -23.20 -56.12
N LYS A 82 -57.92 -23.16 -54.98
CA LYS A 82 -59.36 -22.86 -54.88
C LYS A 82 -59.73 -21.45 -55.35
N LEU A 83 -58.83 -20.47 -55.17
CA LEU A 83 -58.93 -19.12 -55.74
C LEU A 83 -57.96 -19.04 -56.93
N LYS A 84 -58.43 -18.48 -58.05
CA LYS A 84 -57.73 -18.45 -59.35
C LYS A 84 -56.25 -18.05 -59.19
N GLU A 85 -55.36 -19.04 -59.28
CA GLU A 85 -53.89 -18.90 -59.16
C GLU A 85 -53.37 -18.40 -57.79
N GLN A 86 -54.16 -18.53 -56.73
CA GLN A 86 -53.80 -18.15 -55.36
C GLN A 86 -54.02 -19.34 -54.42
N CYS A 87 -52.94 -20.04 -54.08
CA CYS A 87 -52.98 -21.20 -53.19
C CYS A 87 -52.85 -20.74 -51.73
N SER A 88 -53.76 -21.17 -50.87
CA SER A 88 -53.70 -20.90 -49.44
C SER A 88 -52.65 -21.77 -48.73
N PRO A 89 -52.12 -21.33 -47.57
CA PRO A 89 -51.17 -22.11 -46.77
C PRO A 89 -51.72 -23.47 -46.35
N GLY A 90 -53.04 -23.54 -46.11
CA GLY A 90 -53.72 -24.78 -45.74
C GLY A 90 -53.81 -25.80 -46.89
N GLU A 91 -53.92 -25.35 -48.15
CA GLU A 91 -53.86 -26.23 -49.32
C GLU A 91 -52.46 -26.82 -49.50
N LEU A 92 -51.42 -26.02 -49.27
CA LEU A 92 -50.03 -26.49 -49.28
C LEU A 92 -49.78 -27.49 -48.15
N ALA A 93 -50.20 -27.15 -46.92
CA ALA A 93 -50.02 -28.03 -45.76
C ALA A 93 -50.68 -29.40 -45.95
N ARG A 94 -51.96 -29.42 -46.37
CA ARG A 94 -52.66 -30.68 -46.66
C ARG A 94 -51.98 -31.50 -47.73
N PHE A 95 -51.51 -30.87 -48.80
CA PHE A 95 -50.79 -31.60 -49.84
C PHE A 95 -49.51 -32.26 -49.29
N VAL A 96 -48.74 -31.56 -48.46
CA VAL A 96 -47.53 -32.13 -47.84
C VAL A 96 -47.89 -33.28 -46.89
N GLU A 97 -48.91 -33.10 -46.05
CA GLU A 97 -49.41 -34.11 -45.12
C GLU A 97 -49.89 -35.38 -45.85
N ASP A 98 -50.68 -35.20 -46.92
CA ASP A 98 -51.30 -36.32 -47.66
C ASP A 98 -50.30 -37.10 -48.53
N ASN A 99 -49.21 -36.47 -48.97
CA ASN A 99 -48.33 -37.05 -50.01
C ASN A 99 -46.89 -37.32 -49.55
N PHE A 100 -46.41 -36.68 -48.47
CA PHE A 100 -45.01 -36.76 -48.04
C PHE A 100 -44.81 -37.25 -46.60
N PHE A 101 -45.89 -37.40 -45.81
CA PHE A 101 -45.84 -38.07 -44.51
C PHE A 101 -46.17 -39.57 -44.64
N ASP A 102 -45.40 -40.42 -43.96
CA ASP A 102 -45.48 -41.88 -44.09
C ASP A 102 -46.69 -42.46 -43.35
N GLU A 103 -47.53 -43.23 -44.07
CA GLU A 103 -48.71 -43.86 -43.51
C GLU A 103 -48.42 -45.00 -42.52
N ASN A 104 -47.23 -45.60 -42.58
CA ASN A 104 -46.88 -46.85 -41.90
C ASN A 104 -46.19 -46.67 -40.53
N LYS A 105 -45.87 -45.44 -40.10
CA LYS A 105 -45.40 -45.17 -38.73
C LYS A 105 -46.56 -44.91 -37.77
N THR A 106 -47.16 -45.99 -37.27
CA THR A 106 -48.09 -45.99 -36.13
C THR A 106 -47.36 -45.66 -34.83
N SER A 107 -47.25 -44.37 -34.47
CA SER A 107 -47.44 -43.91 -33.08
C SER A 107 -47.45 -42.38 -32.91
N ASN A 108 -46.65 -41.58 -33.63
CA ASN A 108 -46.58 -40.13 -33.38
C ASN A 108 -46.71 -39.20 -34.62
N VAL A 109 -46.56 -39.69 -35.85
CA VAL A 109 -46.44 -38.82 -37.05
C VAL A 109 -47.81 -38.49 -37.67
N LYS A 110 -48.76 -39.43 -37.74
CA LYS A 110 -50.13 -39.17 -38.25
C LYS A 110 -50.97 -38.20 -37.40
N GLN A 111 -50.49 -37.77 -36.21
CA GLN A 111 -51.18 -36.78 -35.37
C GLN A 111 -50.65 -35.34 -35.51
N LYS A 112 -49.55 -35.11 -36.25
CA LYS A 112 -48.98 -33.77 -36.39
C LYS A 112 -49.40 -33.14 -37.70
N ALA A 113 -50.63 -32.65 -37.75
CA ALA A 113 -50.99 -31.64 -38.75
C ALA A 113 -50.00 -30.47 -38.64
N ILE A 114 -49.50 -29.96 -39.76
CA ILE A 114 -48.73 -28.73 -39.85
C ILE A 114 -49.60 -27.64 -39.21
N SER A 115 -49.17 -27.16 -38.04
CA SER A 115 -50.00 -26.28 -37.22
C SER A 115 -50.38 -25.02 -38.00
N LEU A 116 -51.56 -24.45 -37.70
CA LEU A 116 -51.94 -23.15 -38.28
C LEU A 116 -50.90 -22.06 -37.99
N ASN A 117 -50.16 -22.20 -36.90
CA ASN A 117 -49.10 -21.27 -36.53
C ASN A 117 -47.86 -21.44 -37.42
N LEU A 118 -47.41 -22.67 -37.65
CA LEU A 118 -46.33 -22.97 -38.59
C LEU A 118 -46.68 -22.53 -40.02
N GLN A 119 -47.93 -22.72 -40.46
CA GLN A 119 -48.40 -22.21 -41.75
C GLN A 119 -48.27 -20.69 -41.85
N LYS A 120 -48.68 -19.94 -40.81
CA LYS A 120 -48.52 -18.47 -40.75
C LYS A 120 -47.05 -18.07 -40.79
N GLN A 121 -46.20 -18.74 -40.02
CA GLN A 121 -44.77 -18.45 -39.97
C GLN A 121 -44.06 -18.76 -41.30
N LEU A 122 -44.43 -19.87 -41.98
CA LEU A 122 -43.96 -20.18 -43.33
C LEU A 122 -44.33 -19.08 -44.33
N MET A 123 -45.52 -18.48 -44.22
CA MET A 123 -45.92 -17.37 -45.08
C MET A 123 -45.14 -16.08 -44.80
N LYS A 124 -44.76 -15.81 -43.54
CA LYS A 124 -43.87 -14.70 -43.19
C LYS A 124 -42.47 -14.90 -43.79
N VAL A 125 -41.91 -16.10 -43.66
CA VAL A 125 -40.62 -16.48 -44.28
C VAL A 125 -40.71 -16.39 -45.81
N LYS A 126 -41.81 -16.87 -46.42
CA LYS A 126 -42.07 -16.71 -47.85
C LYS A 126 -42.05 -15.24 -48.27
N LYS A 127 -42.72 -14.36 -47.51
CA LYS A 127 -42.74 -12.92 -47.80
C LYS A 127 -41.35 -12.28 -47.69
N LEU A 128 -40.51 -12.77 -46.78
CA LEU A 128 -39.12 -12.32 -46.62
C LEU A 128 -38.25 -12.65 -47.85
N PHE A 129 -38.34 -13.86 -48.40
CA PHE A 129 -37.48 -14.28 -49.51
C PHE A 129 -38.07 -14.04 -50.90
N LEU A 130 -39.39 -14.11 -51.05
CA LEU A 130 -40.07 -14.09 -52.35
C LEU A 130 -40.96 -12.85 -52.53
N GLY A 131 -41.30 -12.15 -51.44
CA GLY A 131 -42.24 -11.03 -51.44
C GLY A 131 -43.72 -11.44 -51.45
N GLY A 132 -44.58 -10.52 -51.88
CA GLY A 132 -46.02 -10.74 -52.05
C GLY A 132 -46.85 -10.76 -50.76
N ASN A 133 -47.99 -11.47 -50.79
CA ASN A 133 -48.99 -11.52 -49.71
C ASN A 133 -48.69 -12.67 -48.71
N LEU A 134 -49.16 -12.53 -47.47
CA LEU A 134 -49.11 -13.53 -46.40
C LEU A 134 -50.23 -14.58 -46.49
N GLU A 135 -51.33 -14.30 -47.20
CA GLU A 135 -52.52 -15.16 -47.23
C GLU A 135 -52.50 -16.22 -48.35
N TYR A 136 -51.64 -16.06 -49.35
CA TYR A 136 -51.55 -16.98 -50.48
C TYR A 136 -50.16 -17.00 -51.12
N ILE A 137 -49.89 -18.07 -51.85
CA ILE A 137 -48.73 -18.24 -52.74
C ILE A 137 -49.19 -18.40 -54.19
N THR A 138 -48.54 -17.70 -55.11
CA THR A 138 -48.85 -17.74 -56.56
C THR A 138 -47.92 -18.71 -57.31
N PRO A 139 -48.29 -19.18 -58.51
CA PRO A 139 -47.42 -20.02 -59.33
C PRO A 139 -46.05 -19.39 -59.64
N GLN A 140 -45.97 -18.06 -59.79
CA GLN A 140 -44.73 -17.33 -60.01
C GLN A 140 -43.84 -17.35 -58.76
N GLU A 141 -44.45 -17.18 -57.58
CA GLU A 141 -43.74 -17.30 -56.30
C GLU A 141 -43.26 -18.73 -56.06
N MET A 142 -43.99 -19.76 -56.52
CA MET A 142 -43.51 -21.15 -56.46
C MET A 142 -42.27 -21.38 -57.33
N ASP A 143 -42.16 -20.74 -58.49
CA ASP A 143 -40.93 -20.79 -59.32
C ASP A 143 -39.75 -20.13 -58.61
N LEU A 144 -39.98 -18.98 -57.97
CA LEU A 144 -38.96 -18.33 -57.14
C LEU A 144 -38.57 -19.19 -55.94
N LEU A 145 -39.53 -19.89 -55.30
CA LEU A 145 -39.27 -20.82 -54.19
C LEU A 145 -38.40 -22.00 -54.63
N ILE A 146 -38.67 -22.58 -55.81
CA ILE A 146 -37.83 -23.64 -56.39
C ILE A 146 -36.40 -23.14 -56.61
N GLY A 147 -36.25 -21.94 -57.19
CA GLY A 147 -34.94 -21.30 -57.37
C GLY A 147 -34.23 -21.01 -56.05
N LEU A 148 -34.96 -20.59 -55.01
CA LEU A 148 -34.44 -20.39 -53.66
C LEU A 148 -33.92 -21.70 -53.08
N MET A 149 -34.66 -22.80 -53.21
CA MET A 149 -34.26 -24.12 -52.70
C MET A 149 -32.96 -24.62 -53.34
N GLU A 150 -32.75 -24.43 -54.65
CA GLU A 150 -31.47 -24.77 -55.30
C GLU A 150 -30.30 -23.91 -54.80
N ASN A 151 -30.54 -22.63 -54.53
CA ASN A 151 -29.52 -21.76 -53.94
C ASN A 151 -29.18 -22.18 -52.50
N LEU A 152 -30.19 -22.50 -51.69
CA LEU A 152 -30.02 -23.00 -50.33
C LEU A 152 -29.31 -24.37 -50.31
N LYS A 153 -29.59 -25.24 -51.27
CA LYS A 153 -28.85 -26.51 -51.48
C LYS A 153 -27.36 -26.25 -51.65
N GLY A 154 -26.98 -25.31 -52.51
CA GLY A 154 -25.58 -24.91 -52.68
C GLY A 154 -24.96 -24.37 -51.39
N ILE A 155 -25.67 -23.46 -50.71
CA ILE A 155 -25.24 -22.86 -49.43
C ILE A 155 -24.99 -23.92 -48.36
N PHE A 156 -25.92 -24.86 -48.15
CA PHE A 156 -25.79 -25.88 -47.11
C PHE A 156 -24.66 -26.87 -47.43
N LYS A 157 -24.44 -27.22 -48.70
CA LYS A 157 -23.29 -28.04 -49.12
C LYS A 157 -21.96 -27.34 -48.85
N ASP A 158 -21.87 -26.05 -49.19
CA ASP A 158 -20.67 -25.25 -48.94
C ASP A 158 -20.41 -25.03 -47.44
N LEU A 159 -21.48 -24.99 -46.62
CA LEU A 159 -21.40 -24.79 -45.17
C LEU A 159 -21.02 -26.06 -44.42
N ASN A 160 -21.38 -27.23 -44.94
CA ASN A 160 -21.21 -28.53 -44.28
C ASN A 160 -19.79 -28.76 -43.71
N PRO A 161 -18.68 -28.49 -44.42
CA PRO A 161 -17.33 -28.68 -43.88
C PRO A 161 -17.05 -27.84 -42.63
N SER A 162 -17.73 -26.71 -42.45
CA SER A 162 -17.57 -25.79 -41.32
C SER A 162 -18.55 -26.08 -40.18
N MET A 163 -19.59 -26.89 -40.40
CA MET A 163 -20.66 -27.10 -39.42
C MET A 163 -20.17 -27.71 -38.11
N LYS A 164 -19.16 -28.56 -38.12
CA LYS A 164 -18.59 -29.12 -36.89
C LYS A 164 -18.05 -28.02 -35.95
N VAL A 165 -17.42 -26.98 -36.51
CA VAL A 165 -16.95 -25.80 -35.77
C VAL A 165 -18.13 -24.94 -35.33
N LEU A 166 -19.05 -24.64 -36.25
CA LEU A 166 -20.19 -23.74 -36.01
C LEU A 166 -21.22 -24.31 -35.01
N THR A 167 -21.23 -25.61 -34.77
CA THR A 167 -22.21 -26.30 -33.90
C THR A 167 -21.66 -26.66 -32.52
N LEU A 168 -20.51 -26.09 -32.13
CA LEU A 168 -19.86 -26.33 -30.83
C LEU A 168 -19.34 -27.78 -30.63
N ASN A 169 -19.30 -28.58 -31.71
CA ASN A 169 -18.94 -30.01 -31.69
C ASN A 169 -17.50 -30.28 -32.18
N TRP A 170 -16.68 -29.24 -32.33
CA TRP A 170 -15.30 -29.40 -32.74
C TRP A 170 -14.40 -29.68 -31.53
N GLU A 171 -13.80 -30.88 -31.51
CA GLU A 171 -12.78 -31.21 -30.52
C GLU A 171 -11.45 -30.63 -30.98
N SER A 172 -11.08 -29.47 -30.43
CA SER A 172 -9.76 -28.89 -30.68
C SER A 172 -8.69 -29.81 -30.07
N GLN A 173 -7.91 -30.49 -30.91
CA GLN A 173 -6.72 -31.20 -30.44
C GLN A 173 -5.66 -30.15 -30.11
N LEU A 174 -5.65 -29.65 -28.87
CA LEU A 174 -4.64 -28.75 -28.30
C LEU A 174 -3.23 -29.40 -28.22
N LYS A 175 -2.88 -30.31 -29.13
CA LYS A 175 -1.58 -30.98 -29.23
C LYS A 175 -0.62 -30.33 -30.26
N SER A 176 -1.11 -29.44 -31.12
CA SER A 176 -0.26 -28.64 -32.04
C SER A 176 -0.93 -27.31 -32.40
N GLY A 177 -0.37 -26.21 -31.88
CA GLY A 177 -1.02 -24.88 -31.82
C GLY A 177 -1.27 -24.15 -33.14
N ASP A 178 -0.55 -24.46 -34.22
CA ASP A 178 -0.68 -23.69 -35.48
C ASP A 178 -1.71 -24.29 -36.46
N LEU A 179 -1.83 -25.61 -36.53
CA LEU A 179 -2.74 -26.29 -37.46
C LEU A 179 -4.22 -26.12 -37.05
N THR A 180 -4.52 -26.09 -35.75
CA THR A 180 -5.90 -26.01 -35.26
C THR A 180 -6.52 -24.60 -35.40
N LEU A 181 -5.72 -23.54 -35.27
CA LEU A 181 -6.21 -22.17 -35.48
C LEU A 181 -6.49 -21.89 -36.96
N GLN A 182 -5.65 -22.40 -37.86
CA GLN A 182 -5.83 -22.21 -39.30
C GLN A 182 -7.12 -22.87 -39.81
N ASP A 183 -7.46 -24.05 -39.28
CA ASP A 183 -8.72 -24.75 -39.58
C ASP A 183 -9.93 -23.95 -39.08
N PHE A 184 -9.85 -23.39 -37.87
CA PHE A 184 -10.87 -22.51 -37.30
C PHE A 184 -11.08 -21.25 -38.15
N GLU A 185 -10.00 -20.54 -38.51
CA GLU A 185 -10.08 -19.34 -39.33
C GLU A 185 -10.58 -19.64 -40.76
N SER A 186 -10.20 -20.78 -41.34
CA SER A 186 -10.74 -21.22 -42.63
C SER A 186 -12.24 -21.47 -42.57
N ALA A 187 -12.72 -22.09 -41.48
CA ALA A 187 -14.15 -22.29 -41.25
C ALA A 187 -14.89 -20.95 -41.07
N ASN A 188 -14.29 -19.98 -40.39
CA ASN A 188 -14.86 -18.64 -40.21
C ASN A 188 -14.97 -17.88 -41.54
N ILE A 189 -13.90 -17.88 -42.34
CA ILE A 189 -13.88 -17.24 -43.67
C ILE A 189 -14.99 -17.85 -44.55
N ASN A 190 -15.09 -19.18 -44.55
CA ASN A 190 -16.13 -19.88 -45.29
C ASN A 190 -17.54 -19.49 -44.78
N PHE A 191 -17.76 -19.46 -43.47
CA PHE A 191 -19.03 -19.06 -42.87
C PHE A 191 -19.44 -17.63 -43.26
N ILE A 192 -18.54 -16.65 -43.17
CA ILE A 192 -18.83 -15.26 -43.57
C ILE A 192 -19.14 -15.17 -45.06
N LYS A 193 -18.38 -15.87 -45.92
CA LYS A 193 -18.65 -15.93 -47.36
C LYS A 193 -20.04 -16.48 -47.65
N ILE A 194 -20.44 -17.54 -46.94
CA ILE A 194 -21.74 -18.18 -47.09
C ILE A 194 -22.87 -17.29 -46.60
N ILE A 195 -22.67 -16.59 -45.48
CA ILE A 195 -23.65 -15.63 -44.95
C ILE A 195 -23.90 -14.49 -45.94
N ASN A 196 -22.87 -13.96 -46.59
CA ASN A 196 -23.04 -12.93 -47.63
C ASN A 196 -23.83 -13.45 -48.85
N ARG A 197 -23.63 -14.72 -49.22
CA ARG A 197 -24.41 -15.37 -50.29
C ARG A 197 -25.86 -15.57 -49.85
N PHE A 198 -26.09 -16.00 -48.61
CA PHE A 198 -27.42 -16.19 -48.04
C PHE A 198 -28.18 -14.86 -47.96
N SER A 199 -27.54 -13.79 -47.49
CA SER A 199 -28.17 -12.47 -47.39
C SER A 199 -28.56 -11.89 -48.75
N SER A 200 -27.83 -12.21 -49.82
CA SER A 200 -28.20 -11.79 -51.19
C SER A 200 -29.48 -12.43 -51.72
N LEU A 201 -29.97 -13.51 -51.08
CA LEU A 201 -31.23 -14.17 -51.43
C LEU A 201 -32.46 -13.51 -50.81
N ILE A 202 -32.27 -12.62 -49.84
CA ILE A 202 -33.37 -11.94 -49.16
C ILE A 202 -33.94 -10.86 -50.08
N TYR A 203 -35.28 -10.80 -50.16
CA TYR A 203 -35.96 -9.89 -51.06
C TYR A 203 -35.81 -8.44 -50.58
N LYS A 204 -35.16 -7.60 -51.39
CA LYS A 204 -34.74 -6.23 -51.02
C LYS A 204 -35.87 -5.17 -51.11
N ASN A 205 -37.06 -5.48 -50.57
CA ASN A 205 -38.14 -4.50 -50.37
C ASN A 205 -38.25 -4.12 -48.88
N ASP A 206 -38.98 -3.03 -48.55
CA ASP A 206 -39.24 -2.56 -47.17
C ASP A 206 -40.18 -3.49 -46.36
N ASN A 207 -40.11 -4.81 -46.59
CA ASN A 207 -40.82 -5.79 -45.78
C ASN A 207 -40.18 -5.87 -44.39
N GLU A 208 -40.97 -5.56 -43.37
CA GLU A 208 -40.60 -5.70 -41.97
C GLU A 208 -40.77 -7.16 -41.52
N TYR A 209 -39.73 -7.74 -40.90
CA TYR A 209 -39.75 -9.08 -40.32
C TYR A 209 -39.41 -9.00 -38.83
N PHE A 210 -40.24 -9.55 -37.94
CA PHE A 210 -40.05 -9.44 -36.50
C PHE A 210 -39.11 -10.52 -35.96
N PHE A 211 -38.27 -10.17 -34.99
CA PHE A 211 -37.37 -11.13 -34.34
C PHE A 211 -38.12 -12.25 -33.61
N ASP A 212 -39.27 -11.94 -33.02
CA ASP A 212 -40.11 -12.92 -32.32
C ASP A 212 -40.68 -13.97 -33.30
N ASP A 213 -40.88 -13.59 -34.58
CA ASP A 213 -41.30 -14.51 -35.64
C ASP A 213 -40.21 -15.52 -36.01
N VAL A 214 -38.92 -15.17 -35.86
CA VAL A 214 -37.82 -16.14 -36.06
C VAL A 214 -37.89 -17.24 -35.00
N TYR A 215 -38.03 -16.85 -33.74
CA TYR A 215 -38.11 -17.80 -32.63
C TYR A 215 -39.34 -18.69 -32.76
N GLU A 216 -40.50 -18.10 -33.03
CA GLU A 216 -41.76 -18.83 -33.21
C GLU A 216 -41.68 -19.81 -34.40
N PHE A 217 -41.14 -19.37 -35.54
CA PHE A 217 -40.92 -20.25 -36.70
C PHE A 217 -40.03 -21.45 -36.35
N LEU A 218 -38.89 -21.22 -35.69
CA LEU A 218 -37.93 -22.29 -35.35
C LEU A 218 -38.50 -23.24 -34.30
N SER A 219 -39.25 -22.74 -33.32
CA SER A 219 -39.90 -23.54 -32.29
C SER A 219 -40.96 -24.48 -32.88
N GLU A 220 -41.81 -23.95 -33.77
CA GLU A 220 -42.80 -24.75 -34.50
C GLU A 220 -42.15 -25.78 -35.44
N LEU A 221 -41.05 -25.42 -36.11
CA LEU A 221 -40.30 -26.34 -36.97
C LEU A 221 -39.64 -27.48 -36.16
N ALA A 222 -39.07 -27.17 -34.99
CA ALA A 222 -38.52 -28.17 -34.09
C ALA A 222 -39.60 -29.15 -33.61
N ALA A 223 -40.80 -28.65 -33.26
CA ALA A 223 -41.92 -29.47 -32.83
C ALA A 223 -42.38 -30.49 -33.89
N VAL A 224 -42.30 -30.16 -35.19
CA VAL A 224 -42.63 -31.09 -36.29
C VAL A 224 -41.60 -32.21 -36.44
N SER A 225 -40.33 -31.95 -36.14
CA SER A 225 -39.21 -32.90 -36.36
C SER A 225 -38.92 -33.88 -35.21
N ASP A 226 -39.75 -33.94 -34.16
CA ASP A 226 -39.53 -34.75 -32.94
C ASP A 226 -38.17 -34.51 -32.23
N SER A 227 -37.53 -33.37 -32.51
CA SER A 227 -36.22 -33.03 -31.96
C SER A 227 -36.29 -31.80 -31.08
N THR A 228 -35.86 -31.92 -29.82
CA THR A 228 -35.70 -30.77 -28.91
C THR A 228 -34.37 -30.09 -29.24
N TRP A 229 -34.41 -29.01 -30.01
CA TRP A 229 -33.22 -28.22 -30.31
C TRP A 229 -32.80 -27.44 -29.07
N SER A 230 -31.88 -28.00 -28.29
CA SER A 230 -31.40 -27.44 -27.01
C SER A 230 -30.83 -26.02 -27.10
N TRP A 231 -30.40 -25.60 -28.30
CA TRP A 231 -29.89 -24.26 -28.55
C TRP A 231 -31.00 -23.19 -28.65
N LEU A 232 -32.26 -23.56 -28.92
CA LEU A 232 -33.37 -22.60 -29.04
C LEU A 232 -33.64 -21.85 -27.73
N GLY A 233 -33.51 -22.53 -26.59
CA GLY A 233 -33.62 -21.87 -25.28
C GLY A 233 -32.54 -20.82 -25.05
N LYS A 234 -31.32 -21.05 -25.56
CA LYS A 234 -30.25 -20.04 -25.54
C LYS A 234 -30.58 -18.88 -26.49
N PHE A 235 -31.10 -19.16 -27.69
CA PHE A 235 -31.49 -18.09 -28.62
C PHE A 235 -32.52 -17.14 -27.99
N GLU A 236 -33.51 -17.66 -27.27
CA GLU A 236 -34.49 -16.87 -26.53
C GLU A 236 -33.84 -15.97 -25.46
N GLU A 237 -32.88 -16.51 -24.70
CA GLU A 237 -32.12 -15.76 -23.69
C GLU A 237 -31.29 -14.61 -24.30
N PHE A 238 -30.70 -14.81 -25.48
CA PHE A 238 -29.92 -13.80 -26.19
C PHE A 238 -30.76 -12.82 -27.01
N LEU A 239 -32.04 -13.12 -27.28
CA LEU A 239 -32.91 -12.31 -28.13
C LEU A 239 -33.03 -10.84 -27.68
N PRO A 240 -33.17 -10.51 -26.37
CA PRO A 240 -33.19 -9.13 -25.92
C PRO A 240 -31.90 -8.36 -26.25
N LEU A 241 -30.74 -9.00 -26.12
CA LEU A 241 -29.45 -8.41 -26.49
C LEU A 241 -29.39 -8.16 -28.00
N VAL A 242 -29.84 -9.13 -28.81
CA VAL A 242 -29.88 -8.98 -30.28
C VAL A 242 -30.77 -7.80 -30.70
N LYS A 243 -31.96 -7.65 -30.10
CA LYS A 243 -32.87 -6.52 -30.35
C LYS A 243 -32.22 -5.17 -30.00
N LYS A 244 -31.52 -5.10 -28.85
CA LYS A 244 -30.82 -3.88 -28.42
C LYS A 244 -29.62 -3.55 -29.30
N LEU A 245 -28.82 -4.56 -29.68
CA LEU A 245 -27.74 -4.40 -30.66
C LEU A 245 -28.30 -3.91 -31.99
N LYS A 246 -29.37 -4.52 -32.52
CA LYS A 246 -30.03 -4.07 -33.75
C LYS A 246 -30.38 -2.59 -33.68
N LYS A 247 -31.10 -2.17 -32.63
CA LYS A 247 -31.49 -0.76 -32.44
C LYS A 247 -30.28 0.17 -32.40
N SER A 248 -29.23 -0.21 -31.68
CA SER A 248 -28.00 0.59 -31.56
C SER A 248 -27.21 0.66 -32.87
N ILE A 249 -27.37 -0.33 -33.75
CA ILE A 249 -26.60 -0.51 -34.99
C ILE A 249 -27.29 0.14 -36.19
N THR A 250 -28.54 -0.25 -36.49
CA THR A 250 -29.25 0.22 -37.71
C THR A 250 -30.29 1.30 -37.42
N GLY A 251 -30.58 1.59 -36.15
CA GLY A 251 -31.68 2.48 -35.77
C GLY A 251 -33.06 1.85 -36.05
N GLY A 252 -34.09 2.70 -36.07
CA GLY A 252 -35.47 2.27 -36.34
C GLY A 252 -36.09 1.39 -35.25
N ASN A 253 -36.99 0.49 -35.65
CA ASN A 253 -37.72 -0.40 -34.74
C ASN A 253 -36.77 -1.48 -34.17
N GLU A 254 -36.72 -1.63 -32.85
CA GLU A 254 -35.84 -2.62 -32.17
C GLU A 254 -36.32 -4.07 -32.32
N ASN A 255 -37.59 -4.28 -32.69
CA ASN A 255 -38.20 -5.61 -32.73
C ASN A 255 -38.19 -6.24 -34.13
N SER A 256 -37.73 -5.54 -35.16
CA SER A 256 -37.86 -5.97 -36.55
C SER A 256 -36.68 -5.56 -37.43
N LEU A 257 -36.55 -6.25 -38.56
CA LEU A 257 -35.58 -5.97 -39.62
C LEU A 257 -36.31 -5.64 -40.92
N LEU A 258 -35.87 -4.57 -41.59
CA LEU A 258 -36.27 -4.27 -42.96
C LEU A 258 -35.45 -5.10 -43.96
N GLY A 259 -35.98 -5.32 -45.17
CA GLY A 259 -35.32 -6.12 -46.21
C GLY A 259 -33.89 -5.70 -46.54
N ASN A 260 -33.60 -4.40 -46.49
CA ASN A 260 -32.26 -3.83 -46.71
C ASN A 260 -31.31 -3.93 -45.49
N GLU A 261 -31.83 -4.16 -44.28
CA GLU A 261 -31.03 -4.30 -43.05
C GLU A 261 -30.43 -5.71 -42.88
N TRP A 262 -30.98 -6.72 -43.54
CA TRP A 262 -30.59 -8.12 -43.38
C TRP A 262 -29.13 -8.42 -43.76
N GLU A 263 -28.63 -7.81 -44.84
CA GLU A 263 -27.26 -8.03 -45.30
C GLU A 263 -26.25 -7.61 -44.24
N LEU A 264 -26.45 -6.41 -43.69
CA LEU A 264 -25.63 -5.90 -42.60
C LEU A 264 -25.81 -6.75 -41.34
N PHE A 265 -27.06 -6.97 -40.90
CA PHE A 265 -27.38 -7.71 -39.67
C PHE A 265 -26.77 -9.12 -39.66
N LEU A 266 -26.93 -9.89 -40.73
CA LEU A 266 -26.41 -11.26 -40.82
C LEU A 266 -24.89 -11.29 -40.84
N ARG A 267 -24.25 -10.39 -41.60
CA ARG A 267 -22.79 -10.32 -41.67
C ARG A 267 -22.18 -10.03 -40.30
N LEU A 268 -22.79 -9.11 -39.54
CA LEU A 268 -22.34 -8.74 -38.20
C LEU A 268 -22.65 -9.82 -37.18
N GLY A 269 -23.85 -10.40 -37.23
CA GLY A 269 -24.24 -11.51 -36.37
C GLY A 269 -23.31 -12.70 -36.56
N ALA A 270 -22.92 -13.00 -37.81
CA ALA A 270 -21.95 -14.02 -38.11
C ALA A 270 -20.55 -13.71 -37.56
N LYS A 271 -20.05 -12.47 -37.73
CA LYS A 271 -18.78 -12.04 -37.13
C LYS A 271 -18.81 -12.10 -35.59
N GLY A 272 -19.92 -11.71 -34.97
CA GLY A 272 -20.13 -11.79 -33.52
C GLY A 272 -20.17 -13.24 -33.02
N TYR A 273 -20.85 -14.12 -33.77
CA TYR A 273 -20.86 -15.55 -33.47
C TYR A 273 -19.47 -16.17 -33.58
N VAL A 274 -18.67 -15.78 -34.58
CA VAL A 274 -17.26 -16.19 -34.68
C VAL A 274 -16.46 -15.78 -33.43
N GLN A 275 -16.68 -14.59 -32.88
CA GLN A 275 -16.03 -14.19 -31.61
C GLN A 275 -16.47 -15.08 -30.44
N TYR A 276 -17.76 -15.43 -30.37
CA TYR A 276 -18.27 -16.38 -29.38
C TYR A 276 -17.62 -17.78 -29.52
N LEU A 277 -17.50 -18.28 -30.76
CA LEU A 277 -16.83 -19.55 -31.01
C LEU A 277 -15.36 -19.49 -30.59
N ARG A 278 -14.67 -18.37 -30.85
CA ARG A 278 -13.28 -18.19 -30.42
C ARG A 278 -13.16 -18.21 -28.89
N TYR A 279 -14.08 -17.54 -28.20
CA TYR A 279 -14.17 -17.62 -26.74
C TYR A 279 -14.37 -19.06 -26.25
N TYR A 280 -15.34 -19.77 -26.82
CA TYR A 280 -15.69 -21.14 -26.44
C TYR A 280 -14.52 -22.12 -26.63
N TYR A 281 -13.86 -22.10 -27.79
CA TYR A 281 -12.81 -23.06 -28.14
C TYR A 281 -11.42 -22.69 -27.59
N PHE A 282 -11.09 -21.41 -27.47
CA PHE A 282 -9.71 -20.96 -27.19
C PHE A 282 -9.54 -20.12 -25.92
N ILE A 283 -10.61 -19.70 -25.25
CA ILE A 283 -10.53 -18.83 -24.06
C ILE A 283 -11.11 -19.51 -22.83
N GLN A 284 -12.33 -20.05 -22.93
CA GLN A 284 -13.07 -20.63 -21.81
C GLN A 284 -12.36 -21.87 -21.23
N ASN A 285 -11.82 -22.73 -22.09
CA ASN A 285 -11.29 -24.04 -21.71
C ASN A 285 -9.75 -24.14 -21.74
N THR A 286 -9.04 -23.01 -21.89
CA THR A 286 -7.58 -23.00 -21.97
C THR A 286 -6.96 -23.14 -20.58
N ASN A 287 -6.05 -24.12 -20.42
CA ASN A 287 -5.30 -24.33 -19.19
C ASN A 287 -4.63 -23.02 -18.73
N PRO A 288 -4.77 -22.63 -17.44
CA PRO A 288 -4.09 -21.48 -16.85
C PRO A 288 -2.59 -21.35 -17.21
N GLU A 289 -1.88 -22.46 -17.38
CA GLU A 289 -0.45 -22.45 -17.72
C GLU A 289 -0.12 -21.80 -19.08
N TYR A 290 -1.08 -21.72 -20.02
CA TYR A 290 -0.89 -21.10 -21.33
C TYR A 290 -1.35 -19.64 -21.37
N THR A 291 -1.00 -18.85 -20.36
CA THR A 291 -1.55 -17.50 -20.23
C THR A 291 -1.20 -16.57 -21.39
N SER A 292 0.02 -16.61 -21.95
CA SER A 292 0.38 -15.77 -23.11
C SER A 292 -0.44 -16.12 -24.36
N LEU A 293 -0.71 -17.40 -24.60
CA LEU A 293 -1.57 -17.84 -25.70
C LEU A 293 -3.02 -17.36 -25.49
N LYS A 294 -3.54 -17.46 -24.26
CA LYS A 294 -4.86 -16.94 -23.91
C LYS A 294 -4.96 -15.42 -24.11
N LEU A 295 -3.92 -14.68 -23.74
CA LEU A 295 -3.82 -13.22 -23.98
C LEU A 295 -3.78 -12.88 -25.47
N ALA A 296 -3.10 -13.69 -26.29
CA ALA A 296 -3.10 -13.52 -27.74
C ALA A 296 -4.52 -13.64 -28.33
N TYR A 297 -5.29 -14.64 -27.87
CA TYR A 297 -6.68 -14.81 -28.31
C TYR A 297 -7.60 -13.69 -27.81
N TYR A 298 -7.43 -13.21 -26.58
CA TYR A 298 -8.15 -12.02 -26.09
C TYR A 298 -7.84 -10.79 -26.94
N ALA A 299 -6.55 -10.50 -27.18
CA ALA A 299 -6.12 -9.38 -28.00
C ALA A 299 -6.73 -9.46 -29.40
N ARG A 300 -6.68 -10.63 -30.05
CA ARG A 300 -7.27 -10.83 -31.37
C ARG A 300 -8.79 -10.61 -31.36
N THR A 301 -9.47 -11.13 -30.34
CA THR A 301 -10.93 -10.97 -30.17
C THR A 301 -11.31 -9.50 -30.01
N ILE A 302 -10.58 -8.74 -29.19
CA ILE A 302 -10.80 -7.31 -28.97
C ILE A 302 -10.52 -6.51 -30.24
N GLU A 303 -9.41 -6.80 -30.93
CA GLU A 303 -9.01 -6.13 -32.17
C GLU A 303 -10.08 -6.30 -33.27
N GLU A 304 -10.56 -7.52 -33.47
CA GLU A 304 -11.62 -7.81 -34.44
C GLU A 304 -12.97 -7.23 -33.99
N SER A 305 -13.27 -7.22 -32.68
CA SER A 305 -14.49 -6.59 -32.15
C SER A 305 -14.49 -5.09 -32.41
N PHE A 306 -13.37 -4.39 -32.20
CA PHE A 306 -13.24 -2.97 -32.54
C PHE A 306 -13.37 -2.73 -34.04
N LEU A 307 -12.86 -3.62 -34.89
CA LEU A 307 -13.08 -3.53 -36.34
C LEU A 307 -14.55 -3.75 -36.72
N ILE A 308 -15.24 -4.67 -36.06
CA ILE A 308 -16.69 -4.87 -36.22
C ILE A 308 -17.41 -3.56 -35.86
N PHE A 309 -17.13 -2.97 -34.69
CA PHE A 309 -17.73 -1.68 -34.29
C PHE A 309 -17.35 -0.51 -35.20
N TYR A 310 -16.15 -0.50 -35.76
CA TYR A 310 -15.73 0.47 -36.76
C TYR A 310 -16.54 0.38 -38.06
N GLU A 311 -16.70 -0.84 -38.61
CA GLU A 311 -17.52 -1.08 -39.80
C GLU A 311 -19.00 -0.78 -39.51
N LEU A 312 -19.47 -1.10 -38.31
CA LEU A 312 -20.84 -0.81 -37.86
C LEU A 312 -21.16 0.68 -37.94
N LEU A 313 -20.24 1.51 -37.44
CA LEU A 313 -20.45 2.96 -37.40
C LEU A 313 -20.47 3.62 -38.78
N SER A 314 -19.99 2.97 -39.85
CA SER A 314 -20.14 3.53 -41.20
C SER A 314 -21.58 3.50 -41.71
N PHE A 315 -22.45 2.65 -41.12
CA PHE A 315 -23.86 2.53 -41.52
C PHE A 315 -24.82 3.32 -40.65
N LYS A 316 -24.32 3.87 -39.52
CA LYS A 316 -25.12 4.67 -38.60
C LYS A 316 -24.98 6.15 -38.95
N GLU A 317 -26.10 6.88 -39.06
CA GLU A 317 -26.10 8.32 -39.40
C GLU A 317 -25.26 9.16 -38.41
N SER A 318 -25.28 8.82 -37.13
CA SER A 318 -24.52 9.55 -36.10
C SER A 318 -23.01 9.30 -36.15
N HIS A 319 -22.55 8.23 -36.83
CA HIS A 319 -21.17 7.74 -36.81
C HIS A 319 -20.56 7.55 -35.40
N GLN A 320 -21.42 7.41 -34.38
CA GLN A 320 -21.05 7.30 -32.97
C GLN A 320 -22.03 6.41 -32.20
N ILE A 321 -21.50 5.61 -31.28
CA ILE A 321 -22.29 4.93 -30.24
C ILE A 321 -22.31 5.84 -29.01
N SER A 322 -23.49 6.30 -28.62
CA SER A 322 -23.67 7.17 -27.46
C SER A 322 -23.42 6.41 -26.15
N LYS A 323 -23.09 7.14 -25.08
CA LYS A 323 -22.90 6.59 -23.74
C LYS A 323 -24.12 5.80 -23.24
N ASP A 324 -25.33 6.29 -23.52
CA ASP A 324 -26.57 5.63 -23.11
C ASP A 324 -26.78 4.31 -23.85
N GLU A 325 -26.44 4.27 -25.15
CA GLU A 325 -26.45 3.01 -25.91
C GLU A 325 -25.42 2.01 -25.39
N ILE A 326 -24.23 2.47 -24.99
CA ILE A 326 -23.21 1.62 -24.36
C ILE A 326 -23.75 1.03 -23.05
N TYR A 327 -24.37 1.86 -22.21
CA TYR A 327 -24.99 1.38 -20.97
C TYR A 327 -26.09 0.34 -21.26
N ASP A 328 -26.98 0.59 -22.22
CA ASP A 328 -28.04 -0.34 -22.59
C ASP A 328 -27.49 -1.70 -23.07
N ILE A 329 -26.39 -1.68 -23.85
CA ILE A 329 -25.70 -2.89 -24.30
C ILE A 329 -25.09 -3.63 -23.11
N LEU A 330 -24.32 -2.95 -22.26
CA LEU A 330 -23.69 -3.57 -21.07
C LEU A 330 -24.74 -4.09 -20.09
N ASN A 331 -25.82 -3.36 -19.88
CA ASN A 331 -26.92 -3.78 -19.01
C ASN A 331 -27.63 -5.01 -19.58
N SER A 332 -27.75 -5.13 -20.91
CA SER A 332 -28.27 -6.34 -21.54
C SER A 332 -27.36 -7.55 -21.31
N PHE A 333 -26.03 -7.34 -21.31
CA PHE A 333 -25.08 -8.39 -20.93
C PHE A 333 -25.20 -8.83 -19.47
N SER A 334 -25.50 -7.92 -18.53
CA SER A 334 -25.71 -8.29 -17.11
C SER A 334 -26.87 -9.26 -16.87
N LYS A 335 -27.86 -9.28 -17.77
CA LYS A 335 -29.00 -10.21 -17.71
C LYS A 335 -28.62 -11.64 -18.11
N ILE A 336 -27.61 -11.76 -18.98
CA ILE A 336 -27.09 -13.04 -19.48
C ILE A 336 -25.99 -13.55 -18.54
N TRP A 337 -25.08 -12.67 -18.13
CA TRP A 337 -24.01 -12.99 -17.18
C TRP A 337 -24.30 -12.34 -15.84
N LYS A 338 -24.91 -13.10 -14.93
CA LYS A 338 -25.35 -12.62 -13.61
C LYS A 338 -24.24 -12.02 -12.75
N ASP A 339 -23.00 -12.45 -12.96
CA ASP A 339 -21.83 -11.92 -12.26
C ASP A 339 -21.35 -10.58 -12.83
N PHE A 340 -21.72 -10.26 -14.08
CA PHE A 340 -21.40 -8.98 -14.71
C PHE A 340 -22.40 -7.93 -14.26
N LYS A 341 -21.91 -6.89 -13.59
CA LYS A 341 -22.70 -5.76 -13.11
C LYS A 341 -22.21 -4.47 -13.73
N VAL A 342 -23.15 -3.59 -14.07
CA VAL A 342 -22.88 -2.27 -14.64
C VAL A 342 -23.89 -1.27 -14.10
N SER A 343 -23.48 0.00 -14.05
CA SER A 343 -24.33 1.14 -13.72
C SER A 343 -24.08 2.31 -14.69
N PRO A 344 -25.00 3.28 -14.79
CA PRO A 344 -24.78 4.49 -15.58
C PRO A 344 -23.53 5.27 -15.13
N GLU A 345 -23.25 5.27 -13.83
CA GLU A 345 -22.06 5.89 -13.23
C GLU A 345 -20.79 5.18 -13.69
N LEU A 346 -20.74 3.83 -13.65
CA LEU A 346 -19.60 3.07 -14.13
C LEU A 346 -19.38 3.32 -15.63
N THR A 347 -20.44 3.36 -16.44
CA THR A 347 -20.34 3.69 -17.86
C THR A 347 -19.75 5.09 -18.07
N THR A 348 -20.14 6.06 -17.24
CA THR A 348 -19.56 7.42 -17.29
C THR A 348 -18.07 7.41 -16.96
N GLU A 349 -17.64 6.69 -15.93
CA GLU A 349 -16.21 6.59 -15.59
C GLU A 349 -15.42 5.81 -16.66
N LEU A 350 -16.00 4.76 -17.25
CA LEU A 350 -15.41 4.04 -18.40
C LEU A 350 -15.22 4.96 -19.61
N MET A 351 -16.12 5.91 -19.86
CA MET A 351 -15.95 6.91 -20.92
C MET A 351 -14.76 7.85 -20.65
N LYS A 352 -14.47 8.18 -19.39
CA LYS A 352 -13.27 8.95 -19.02
C LYS A 352 -11.99 8.14 -19.19
N ILE A 353 -12.01 6.85 -18.85
CA ILE A 353 -10.88 5.93 -19.13
C ILE A 353 -10.67 5.81 -20.65
N LYS A 354 -11.74 5.65 -21.43
CA LYS A 354 -11.66 5.66 -22.89
C LYS A 354 -11.04 6.97 -23.40
N MET A 355 -11.41 8.12 -22.83
CA MET A 355 -10.81 9.41 -23.19
C MET A 355 -9.31 9.45 -22.85
N LEU A 356 -8.87 8.83 -21.76
CA LEU A 356 -7.46 8.70 -21.39
C LEU A 356 -6.67 7.84 -22.39
N PHE A 357 -7.17 6.67 -22.76
CA PHE A 357 -6.45 5.71 -23.59
C PHE A 357 -6.61 5.94 -25.10
N VAL A 358 -7.75 6.44 -25.54
CA VAL A 358 -8.15 6.51 -26.96
C VAL A 358 -8.43 7.95 -27.40
N GLY A 359 -8.94 8.80 -26.51
CA GLY A 359 -9.22 10.22 -26.77
C GLY A 359 -10.69 10.55 -26.95
N GLY A 360 -10.95 11.68 -27.63
CA GLY A 360 -12.28 12.22 -27.90
C GLY A 360 -13.00 12.77 -26.67
N ASN A 361 -14.31 12.48 -26.55
CA ASN A 361 -15.17 12.99 -25.48
C ASN A 361 -15.84 11.86 -24.67
N THR A 362 -16.60 12.24 -23.65
CA THR A 362 -17.31 11.33 -22.75
C THR A 362 -18.73 10.97 -23.19
N GLU A 363 -19.21 11.51 -24.30
CA GLU A 363 -20.59 11.32 -24.77
C GLU A 363 -20.76 10.04 -25.58
N GLY A 364 -19.68 9.39 -25.98
CA GLY A 364 -19.71 8.09 -26.64
C GLY A 364 -18.40 7.73 -27.34
N ILE A 365 -18.46 6.77 -28.25
CA ILE A 365 -17.32 6.28 -29.02
C ILE A 365 -17.61 6.42 -30.51
N GLY A 366 -16.81 7.24 -31.19
CA GLY A 366 -16.87 7.48 -32.63
C GLY A 366 -16.00 6.51 -33.44
N GLN A 367 -16.19 6.54 -34.75
CA GLN A 367 -15.53 5.62 -35.67
C GLN A 367 -13.99 5.70 -35.62
N ALA A 368 -13.40 6.90 -35.63
CA ALA A 368 -11.94 7.08 -35.54
C ALA A 368 -11.35 6.55 -34.23
N GLU A 369 -12.15 6.52 -33.16
CA GLU A 369 -11.72 6.08 -31.85
C GLU A 369 -11.62 4.55 -31.77
N PHE A 370 -12.49 3.81 -32.47
CA PHE A 370 -12.36 2.36 -32.58
C PHE A 370 -11.07 1.93 -33.32
N LEU A 371 -10.69 2.61 -34.40
CA LEU A 371 -9.41 2.33 -35.08
C LEU A 371 -8.22 2.59 -34.17
N LYS A 372 -8.30 3.66 -33.37
CA LYS A 372 -7.23 4.02 -32.44
C LYS A 372 -7.18 3.09 -31.23
N ALA A 373 -8.31 2.62 -30.76
CA ALA A 373 -8.37 1.57 -29.74
C ALA A 373 -7.77 0.27 -30.29
N GLN A 374 -8.11 -0.10 -31.53
CA GLN A 374 -7.59 -1.26 -32.24
C GLN A 374 -6.06 -1.23 -32.35
N SER A 375 -5.47 -0.10 -32.79
CA SER A 375 -4.01 0.02 -32.96
C SER A 375 -3.24 -0.12 -31.64
N LYS A 376 -3.90 0.10 -30.49
CA LYS A 376 -3.30 -0.01 -29.15
C LYS A 376 -3.43 -1.38 -28.52
N VAL A 377 -4.25 -2.28 -29.07
CA VAL A 377 -4.52 -3.60 -28.46
C VAL A 377 -3.24 -4.41 -28.26
N GLN A 378 -2.35 -4.44 -29.26
CA GLN A 378 -1.09 -5.19 -29.16
C GLN A 378 -0.12 -4.57 -28.14
N ALA A 379 -0.09 -3.23 -28.03
CA ALA A 379 0.70 -2.55 -27.00
C ALA A 379 0.17 -2.86 -25.59
N VAL A 380 -1.16 -2.84 -25.39
CA VAL A 380 -1.78 -3.21 -24.11
C VAL A 380 -1.52 -4.68 -23.78
N ARG A 381 -1.61 -5.59 -24.76
CA ARG A 381 -1.25 -7.00 -24.57
C ARG A 381 0.20 -7.14 -24.09
N SER A 382 1.14 -6.50 -24.78
CA SER A 382 2.57 -6.48 -24.42
C SER A 382 2.79 -5.98 -22.99
N VAL A 383 2.03 -4.97 -22.54
CA VAL A 383 2.05 -4.50 -21.14
C VAL A 383 1.54 -5.58 -20.18
N VAL A 384 0.41 -6.22 -20.47
CA VAL A 384 -0.18 -7.25 -19.61
C VAL A 384 0.72 -8.48 -19.51
N GLU A 385 1.35 -8.91 -20.60
CA GLU A 385 2.28 -10.04 -20.61
C GLU A 385 3.51 -9.81 -19.70
N GLU A 386 3.97 -8.56 -19.59
CA GLU A 386 5.09 -8.20 -18.71
C GLU A 386 4.65 -8.05 -17.24
N PHE A 387 3.42 -7.57 -17.02
CA PHE A 387 2.86 -7.34 -15.69
C PHE A 387 2.48 -8.64 -14.99
N LEU A 388 1.82 -9.55 -15.71
CA LEU A 388 1.12 -10.69 -15.11
C LEU A 388 2.03 -11.66 -14.32
N PRO A 389 3.24 -12.02 -14.78
CA PRO A 389 4.11 -12.91 -14.00
C PRO A 389 4.50 -12.36 -12.62
N TYR A 390 4.34 -11.05 -12.40
CA TYR A 390 4.69 -10.36 -11.18
C TYR A 390 3.48 -9.70 -10.49
N TYR A 391 2.25 -10.05 -10.86
CA TYR A 391 1.06 -9.41 -10.31
C TYR A 391 1.00 -9.52 -8.77
N ASP A 392 1.43 -10.64 -8.18
CA ASP A 392 1.51 -10.82 -6.73
C ASP A 392 2.46 -9.81 -6.07
N PHE A 393 3.56 -9.43 -6.75
CA PHE A 393 4.48 -8.41 -6.25
C PHE A 393 3.79 -7.06 -6.18
N PHE A 394 3.14 -6.68 -7.28
CA PHE A 394 2.48 -5.38 -7.42
C PHE A 394 1.20 -5.28 -6.56
N GLY A 395 0.57 -6.43 -6.29
CA GLY A 395 -0.58 -6.55 -5.40
C GLY A 395 -0.23 -6.66 -3.91
N LEU A 396 1.05 -6.57 -3.52
CA LEU A 396 1.50 -6.71 -2.13
C LEU A 396 1.18 -8.08 -1.48
N ASN A 397 0.97 -9.11 -2.30
CA ASN A 397 0.55 -10.45 -1.87
C ASN A 397 1.67 -11.51 -1.95
N TRP A 398 2.84 -11.12 -2.47
CA TRP A 398 3.97 -12.04 -2.58
C TRP A 398 4.55 -12.42 -1.21
N ARG A 399 4.92 -13.70 -1.06
CA ARG A 399 5.50 -14.27 0.17
C ARG A 399 6.99 -14.57 -0.03
N PRO A 400 7.90 -13.60 0.21
CA PRO A 400 9.35 -13.81 0.06
C PRO A 400 9.90 -14.91 0.97
N GLU A 401 9.27 -15.17 2.11
CA GLU A 401 9.67 -16.19 3.09
C GLU A 401 9.66 -17.64 2.57
N LEU A 402 9.04 -17.90 1.41
CA LEU A 402 9.00 -19.21 0.77
C LEU A 402 10.25 -19.52 -0.08
N LEU A 403 11.15 -18.55 -0.24
CA LEU A 403 12.39 -18.67 -1.02
C LEU A 403 13.61 -18.40 -0.14
N SER A 404 14.80 -18.78 -0.60
CA SER A 404 16.03 -18.28 0.03
C SER A 404 16.14 -16.76 -0.18
N GLU A 405 16.85 -16.06 0.71
CA GLU A 405 16.97 -14.60 0.67
C GLU A 405 17.56 -14.11 -0.68
N SER A 406 18.59 -14.79 -1.19
CA SER A 406 19.19 -14.44 -2.48
C SER A 406 18.23 -14.65 -3.66
N GLU A 407 17.45 -15.74 -3.66
CA GLU A 407 16.46 -16.00 -4.71
C GLU A 407 15.29 -15.01 -4.64
N ALA A 408 14.84 -14.67 -3.43
CA ALA A 408 13.80 -13.68 -3.20
C ALA A 408 14.23 -12.31 -3.74
N LEU A 409 15.45 -11.87 -3.43
CA LEU A 409 15.99 -10.60 -3.93
C LEU A 409 16.13 -10.58 -5.45
N ASP A 410 16.71 -11.63 -6.05
CA ASP A 410 16.83 -11.72 -7.52
C ASP A 410 15.46 -11.67 -8.21
N LYS A 411 14.48 -12.41 -7.68
CA LYS A 411 13.10 -12.39 -8.19
C LYS A 411 12.43 -11.02 -8.02
N PHE A 412 12.67 -10.35 -6.89
CA PHE A 412 12.18 -8.99 -6.64
C PHE A 412 12.79 -7.97 -7.59
N GLU A 413 14.12 -7.99 -7.79
CA GLU A 413 14.81 -7.06 -8.69
C GLU A 413 14.34 -7.24 -10.14
N LYS A 414 14.11 -8.50 -10.59
CA LYS A 414 13.45 -8.79 -11.87
C LYS A 414 12.04 -8.21 -11.95
N GLY A 415 11.24 -8.36 -10.90
CA GLY A 415 9.88 -7.79 -10.84
C GLY A 415 9.88 -6.27 -10.88
N ARG A 416 10.81 -5.63 -10.18
CA ARG A 416 11.02 -4.17 -10.23
C ARG A 416 11.38 -3.70 -11.63
N ASP A 417 12.34 -4.36 -12.27
CA ASP A 417 12.77 -3.97 -13.61
C ASP A 417 11.65 -4.17 -14.63
N LYS A 418 10.82 -5.21 -14.45
CA LYS A 418 9.60 -5.42 -15.24
C LYS A 418 8.54 -4.34 -15.00
N LEU A 419 8.37 -3.84 -13.77
CA LEU A 419 7.50 -2.68 -13.52
C LEU A 419 7.98 -1.44 -14.30
N LYS A 420 9.30 -1.18 -14.32
CA LYS A 420 9.87 -0.08 -15.12
C LYS A 420 9.60 -0.28 -16.61
N THR A 421 9.76 -1.50 -17.12
CA THR A 421 9.41 -1.84 -18.52
C THR A 421 7.93 -1.61 -18.80
N VAL A 422 7.04 -2.07 -17.93
CA VAL A 422 5.58 -1.86 -18.04
C VAL A 422 5.24 -0.38 -18.14
N ILE A 423 5.77 0.44 -17.23
CA ILE A 423 5.53 1.88 -17.23
C ILE A 423 6.08 2.55 -18.49
N SER A 424 7.28 2.16 -18.92
CA SER A 424 7.88 2.64 -20.18
C SER A 424 6.99 2.32 -21.38
N LYS A 425 6.53 1.07 -21.51
CA LYS A 425 5.62 0.63 -22.59
C LYS A 425 4.29 1.38 -22.58
N ILE A 426 3.70 1.64 -21.41
CA ILE A 426 2.49 2.48 -21.30
C ILE A 426 2.75 3.88 -21.86
N ASN A 427 3.91 4.46 -21.53
CA ASN A 427 4.26 5.81 -21.96
C ASN A 427 4.62 5.91 -23.46
N THR A 428 5.34 4.92 -24.02
CA THR A 428 5.91 4.99 -25.38
C THR A 428 5.11 4.24 -26.44
N GLU A 429 4.54 3.08 -26.10
CA GLU A 429 3.80 2.21 -27.03
C GLU A 429 2.29 2.45 -26.94
N VAL A 430 1.70 2.45 -25.73
CA VAL A 430 0.25 2.69 -25.56
C VAL A 430 -0.10 4.16 -25.80
N GLN A 431 0.78 5.09 -25.41
CA GLN A 431 0.68 6.55 -25.61
C GLN A 431 -0.67 7.13 -25.18
N LEU A 432 -0.77 7.58 -23.93
CA LEU A 432 -1.99 8.20 -23.41
C LEU A 432 -2.41 9.43 -24.22
N GLU A 433 -3.71 9.69 -24.32
CA GLU A 433 -4.30 10.67 -25.25
C GLU A 433 -4.79 11.93 -24.57
N SER A 434 -5.18 11.82 -23.31
CA SER A 434 -5.64 12.96 -22.53
C SER A 434 -5.12 12.89 -21.10
N GLY A 435 -5.44 13.92 -20.33
CA GLY A 435 -5.21 13.97 -18.91
C GLY A 435 -6.24 13.17 -18.11
N TYR A 436 -5.97 12.94 -16.83
CA TYR A 436 -6.90 12.29 -15.90
C TYR A 436 -6.94 13.05 -14.57
N SER A 437 -8.03 12.92 -13.81
CA SER A 437 -8.16 13.58 -12.51
C SER A 437 -8.23 12.57 -11.36
N LEU A 438 -7.74 12.99 -10.20
CA LEU A 438 -7.79 12.17 -8.98
C LEU A 438 -9.24 11.92 -8.53
N LYS A 439 -10.13 12.89 -8.75
CA LYS A 439 -11.58 12.74 -8.52
C LYS A 439 -12.19 11.64 -9.38
N ASP A 440 -11.86 11.60 -10.66
CA ASP A 440 -12.37 10.57 -11.57
C ASP A 440 -11.86 9.17 -11.16
N PHE A 441 -10.60 9.10 -10.69
CA PHE A 441 -10.06 7.87 -10.12
C PHE A 441 -10.85 7.40 -8.88
N PHE A 442 -11.18 8.32 -7.97
CA PHE A 442 -11.98 7.98 -6.78
C PHE A 442 -13.39 7.55 -7.13
N ASN A 443 -14.06 8.27 -8.03
CA ASN A 443 -15.39 7.91 -8.50
C ASN A 443 -15.42 6.50 -9.12
N LEU A 444 -14.40 6.16 -9.92
CA LEU A 444 -14.26 4.84 -10.52
C LEU A 444 -14.15 3.76 -9.44
N PHE A 445 -13.27 3.95 -8.45
CA PHE A 445 -13.09 2.98 -7.37
C PHE A 445 -14.32 2.84 -6.47
N GLU A 446 -14.98 3.95 -6.10
CA GLU A 446 -16.23 3.93 -5.32
C GLU A 446 -17.32 3.13 -6.05
N GLU A 447 -17.48 3.34 -7.36
CA GLU A 447 -18.52 2.63 -8.13
C GLU A 447 -18.16 1.15 -8.37
N VAL A 448 -16.88 0.83 -8.60
CA VAL A 448 -16.42 -0.57 -8.70
C VAL A 448 -16.66 -1.31 -7.37
N ASN A 449 -16.31 -0.71 -6.23
CA ASN A 449 -16.53 -1.32 -4.91
C ASN A 449 -18.03 -1.51 -4.61
N LYS A 450 -18.89 -0.57 -5.03
CA LYS A 450 -20.34 -0.67 -4.87
C LYS A 450 -20.94 -1.82 -5.68
N LEU A 451 -20.49 -2.01 -6.93
CA LEU A 451 -20.99 -3.09 -7.79
C LEU A 451 -20.40 -4.44 -7.41
N TYR A 452 -19.12 -4.46 -7.06
CA TYR A 452 -18.32 -5.64 -6.74
C TYR A 452 -17.76 -5.52 -5.31
N PRO A 453 -18.61 -5.64 -4.28
CA PRO A 453 -18.16 -5.53 -2.90
C PRO A 453 -17.15 -6.62 -2.58
N GLN A 454 -16.04 -6.22 -1.95
CA GLN A 454 -15.02 -7.15 -1.50
C GLN A 454 -15.54 -8.01 -0.34
N ALA A 455 -14.88 -9.14 -0.06
CA ALA A 455 -15.19 -9.97 1.10
C ALA A 455 -15.05 -9.15 2.40
N ALA A 456 -15.79 -9.51 3.46
CA ALA A 456 -15.92 -8.76 4.70
C ALA A 456 -14.60 -8.45 5.45
N ASP A 457 -13.49 -9.05 5.04
CA ASP A 457 -12.17 -8.97 5.69
C ASP A 457 -11.16 -8.11 4.91
N MET A 458 -11.56 -7.45 3.82
CA MET A 458 -10.70 -6.53 3.06
C MET A 458 -11.08 -5.07 3.33
N ASP A 459 -10.05 -4.22 3.52
CA ASP A 459 -10.20 -2.80 3.82
C ASP A 459 -10.99 -2.05 2.72
N ASP A 460 -11.77 -1.03 3.10
CA ASP A 460 -12.45 -0.13 2.15
C ASP A 460 -11.41 0.74 1.43
N VAL A 461 -10.83 0.18 0.37
CA VAL A 461 -9.78 0.81 -0.44
C VAL A 461 -10.20 2.21 -0.92
N ALA A 462 -11.48 2.42 -1.24
CA ALA A 462 -11.95 3.72 -1.71
C ALA A 462 -11.99 4.75 -0.57
N GLY A 463 -12.52 4.35 0.60
CA GLY A 463 -12.49 5.16 1.82
C GLY A 463 -11.08 5.49 2.28
N ASP A 464 -10.17 4.51 2.27
CA ASP A 464 -8.78 4.69 2.66
C ASP A 464 -8.02 5.62 1.72
N VAL A 465 -8.10 5.38 0.42
CA VAL A 465 -7.41 6.22 -0.58
C VAL A 465 -7.91 7.67 -0.52
N LYS A 466 -9.20 7.89 -0.24
CA LYS A 466 -9.79 9.23 -0.06
C LYS A 466 -9.22 9.95 1.16
N ASN A 467 -8.98 9.24 2.26
CA ASN A 467 -8.32 9.80 3.45
C ASN A 467 -6.90 10.32 3.12
N TYR A 468 -6.22 9.72 2.15
CA TYR A 468 -4.89 10.13 1.69
C TYR A 468 -4.89 11.12 0.52
N ALA A 469 -6.04 11.59 0.03
CA ALA A 469 -6.13 12.43 -1.18
C ALA A 469 -5.25 13.69 -1.11
N CYS A 470 -5.24 14.39 0.04
CA CYS A 470 -4.40 15.57 0.25
C CYS A 470 -2.91 15.23 0.30
N LEU A 471 -2.55 14.10 0.90
CA LEU A 471 -1.17 13.61 0.91
C LEU A 471 -0.70 13.25 -0.50
N ILE A 472 -1.55 12.59 -1.31
CA ILE A 472 -1.29 12.27 -2.71
C ILE A 472 -1.10 13.56 -3.52
N GLN A 473 -1.92 14.59 -3.31
CA GLN A 473 -1.74 15.88 -3.97
C GLN A 473 -0.39 16.50 -3.62
N ILE A 474 -0.06 16.63 -2.33
CA ILE A 474 1.20 17.24 -1.89
C ILE A 474 2.39 16.47 -2.46
N GLY A 475 2.35 15.14 -2.38
CA GLY A 475 3.38 14.27 -2.96
C GLY A 475 3.50 14.49 -4.46
N THR A 476 2.39 14.60 -5.18
CA THR A 476 2.39 14.86 -6.61
C THR A 476 2.91 16.25 -6.96
N ASP A 477 2.57 17.27 -6.17
CA ASP A 477 3.07 18.63 -6.35
C ASP A 477 4.59 18.69 -6.16
N VAL A 478 5.12 18.00 -5.14
CA VAL A 478 6.56 17.84 -4.92
C VAL A 478 7.22 17.08 -6.08
N LEU A 479 6.62 15.96 -6.50
CA LEU A 479 7.16 15.13 -7.58
C LEU A 479 7.15 15.87 -8.91
N LEU A 480 6.06 16.54 -9.28
CA LEU A 480 5.89 17.24 -10.57
C LEU A 480 6.37 18.70 -10.56
N ASN A 481 6.84 19.21 -9.42
CA ASN A 481 7.21 20.61 -9.23
C ASN A 481 6.04 21.58 -9.54
N LYS A 482 4.85 21.28 -9.02
CA LYS A 482 3.67 22.15 -9.09
C LYS A 482 3.55 22.99 -7.81
N ASN A 483 3.11 24.24 -7.95
CA ASN A 483 2.88 25.14 -6.82
C ASN A 483 1.37 25.31 -6.54
N ASN A 484 0.62 24.20 -6.47
CA ASN A 484 -0.84 24.24 -6.29
C ASN A 484 -1.29 24.23 -4.82
N TYR A 485 -0.36 24.00 -3.89
CA TYR A 485 -0.63 23.84 -2.46
C TYR A 485 -1.31 25.06 -1.79
N ASN A 486 -1.12 26.28 -2.31
CA ASN A 486 -1.64 27.51 -1.70
C ASN A 486 -3.05 27.93 -2.17
N LEU A 487 -3.74 27.14 -2.99
CA LEU A 487 -4.90 27.63 -3.75
C LEU A 487 -6.29 27.27 -3.17
N GLY A 488 -6.37 26.74 -1.94
CA GLY A 488 -7.68 26.43 -1.32
C GLY A 488 -8.51 25.38 -2.08
N PHE A 489 -7.88 24.60 -2.97
CA PHE A 489 -8.53 23.53 -3.70
C PHE A 489 -8.87 22.36 -2.77
N LYS A 490 -10.05 21.76 -2.98
CA LYS A 490 -10.33 20.42 -2.44
C LYS A 490 -9.34 19.44 -3.08
N CYS A 491 -8.64 18.67 -2.25
CA CYS A 491 -7.54 17.84 -2.72
C CYS A 491 -7.90 16.79 -3.77
N GLU A 492 -9.18 16.43 -3.81
CA GLU A 492 -9.77 15.50 -4.77
C GLU A 492 -9.76 16.05 -6.21
N ASN A 493 -9.75 17.37 -6.41
CA ASN A 493 -9.94 18.00 -7.73
C ASN A 493 -8.66 18.13 -8.57
N LEU A 494 -7.58 17.43 -8.21
CA LEU A 494 -6.32 17.50 -8.93
C LEU A 494 -6.47 16.89 -10.33
N LYS A 495 -6.17 17.69 -11.37
CA LYS A 495 -6.17 17.26 -12.78
C LYS A 495 -4.75 17.25 -13.33
N PHE A 496 -4.41 16.19 -14.03
CA PHE A 496 -3.14 16.02 -14.73
C PHE A 496 -3.38 16.18 -16.22
N ASP A 497 -2.49 16.87 -16.92
CA ASP A 497 -2.42 16.73 -18.38
C ASP A 497 -1.71 15.43 -18.79
N LYS A 498 -1.63 15.18 -20.11
CA LYS A 498 -1.00 13.97 -20.67
C LYS A 498 0.46 13.80 -20.23
N LEU A 499 1.25 14.88 -20.25
CA LEU A 499 2.68 14.83 -19.93
C LEU A 499 2.88 14.63 -18.42
N GLU A 500 2.10 15.35 -17.63
CA GLU A 500 2.11 15.26 -16.17
C GLU A 500 1.75 13.87 -15.69
N PHE A 501 0.72 13.25 -16.29
CA PHE A 501 0.31 11.88 -15.94
C PHE A 501 1.41 10.86 -16.29
N SER A 502 2.08 11.01 -17.43
CA SER A 502 3.20 10.16 -17.84
C SER A 502 4.41 10.27 -16.89
N GLN A 503 4.75 11.50 -16.48
CA GLN A 503 5.79 11.76 -15.49
C GLN A 503 5.42 11.20 -14.12
N LEU A 504 4.16 11.35 -13.71
CA LEU A 504 3.64 10.83 -12.45
C LEU A 504 3.73 9.30 -12.43
N LEU A 505 3.31 8.62 -13.49
CA LEU A 505 3.39 7.15 -13.58
C LEU A 505 4.83 6.65 -13.40
N THR A 506 5.79 7.34 -14.02
CA THR A 506 7.22 7.00 -13.90
C THR A 506 7.74 7.23 -12.48
N ARG A 507 7.50 8.41 -11.91
CA ARG A 507 7.98 8.78 -10.57
C ARG A 507 7.30 7.95 -9.48
N PHE A 508 6.00 7.70 -9.60
CA PHE A 508 5.24 6.87 -8.69
C PHE A 508 5.67 5.41 -8.78
N GLY A 509 5.95 4.88 -9.97
CA GLY A 509 6.48 3.53 -10.12
C GLY A 509 7.80 3.32 -9.37
N GLU A 510 8.69 4.31 -9.37
CA GLU A 510 9.93 4.27 -8.59
C GLU A 510 9.66 4.31 -7.07
N VAL A 511 8.82 5.24 -6.60
CA VAL A 511 8.42 5.30 -5.17
C VAL A 511 7.76 3.99 -4.72
N PHE A 512 6.85 3.47 -5.54
CA PHE A 512 6.17 2.21 -5.28
C PHE A 512 7.16 1.04 -5.22
N SER A 513 8.21 1.04 -6.05
CA SER A 513 9.25 0.03 -5.95
C SER A 513 10.05 0.07 -4.65
N TYR A 514 10.35 1.26 -4.13
CA TYR A 514 10.98 1.41 -2.81
C TYR A 514 10.04 0.95 -1.69
N TYR A 515 8.76 1.29 -1.79
CA TYR A 515 7.74 0.83 -0.85
C TYR A 515 7.61 -0.70 -0.86
N MET A 516 7.56 -1.33 -2.03
CA MET A 516 7.52 -2.80 -2.13
C MET A 516 8.77 -3.43 -1.51
N LYS A 517 9.97 -2.87 -1.73
CA LYS A 517 11.21 -3.36 -1.09
C LYS A 517 11.11 -3.26 0.43
N TYR A 518 10.63 -2.12 0.94
CA TYR A 518 10.37 -1.96 2.37
C TYR A 518 9.34 -2.97 2.89
N HIS A 519 8.21 -3.13 2.20
CA HIS A 519 7.11 -4.01 2.59
C HIS A 519 7.56 -5.48 2.70
N TYR A 520 8.24 -5.98 1.66
CA TYR A 520 8.63 -7.39 1.58
C TYR A 520 9.85 -7.73 2.42
N PHE A 521 10.85 -6.85 2.49
CA PHE A 521 12.12 -7.18 3.12
C PHE A 521 12.29 -6.52 4.48
N ILE A 522 11.81 -5.30 4.72
CA ILE A 522 12.23 -4.49 5.88
C ILE A 522 11.15 -4.37 6.96
N LYS A 523 9.86 -4.23 6.61
CA LYS A 523 8.76 -3.93 7.55
C LYS A 523 8.68 -4.90 8.73
N LYS A 524 9.02 -6.17 8.51
CA LYS A 524 8.98 -7.23 9.53
C LYS A 524 10.29 -7.36 10.34
N GLN A 525 11.32 -6.57 10.04
CA GLN A 525 12.62 -6.65 10.68
C GLN A 525 12.74 -5.71 11.88
N THR A 526 13.49 -6.13 12.89
CA THR A 526 13.98 -5.22 13.93
C THR A 526 15.19 -4.45 13.40
N ILE A 527 15.04 -3.13 13.21
CA ILE A 527 16.02 -2.22 12.55
C ILE A 527 17.46 -2.39 13.07
N PHE A 528 17.64 -2.70 14.35
CA PHE A 528 18.95 -2.75 15.01
C PHE A 528 19.45 -4.15 15.39
N HIS A 529 18.72 -5.23 15.05
CA HIS A 529 19.11 -6.61 15.41
C HIS A 529 18.99 -7.60 14.23
N SER A 530 19.02 -7.09 13.00
CA SER A 530 18.89 -7.88 11.77
C SER A 530 20.24 -8.48 11.35
N LYS A 531 20.27 -9.45 10.42
CA LYS A 531 21.54 -10.00 9.89
C LYS A 531 22.32 -8.94 9.07
N TYR A 532 23.61 -9.15 8.85
CA TYR A 532 24.47 -8.26 8.04
C TYR A 532 23.91 -8.00 6.65
N ASP A 533 23.47 -9.03 5.92
CA ASP A 533 22.89 -8.87 4.58
C ASP A 533 21.63 -7.99 4.58
N GLN A 534 20.83 -8.09 5.64
CA GLN A 534 19.64 -7.25 5.85
C GLN A 534 20.03 -5.80 6.15
N GLN A 535 21.09 -5.57 6.93
CA GLN A 535 21.63 -4.23 7.16
C GLN A 535 22.18 -3.59 5.87
N ILE A 536 22.80 -4.38 4.98
CA ILE A 536 23.20 -3.92 3.65
C ILE A 536 21.97 -3.52 2.83
N GLN A 537 20.89 -4.31 2.86
CA GLN A 537 19.65 -3.97 2.15
C GLN A 537 19.03 -2.68 2.68
N ASN A 538 19.00 -2.49 4.01
CA ASN A 538 18.52 -1.27 4.64
C ASN A 538 19.34 -0.05 4.20
N ARG A 539 20.68 -0.19 4.21
CA ARG A 539 21.61 0.83 3.70
C ARG A 539 21.32 1.17 2.26
N ASN A 540 21.23 0.17 1.39
CA ASN A 540 21.05 0.38 -0.05
C ASN A 540 19.68 1.02 -0.34
N LEU A 541 18.59 0.59 0.31
CA LEU A 541 17.28 1.22 0.14
C LEU A 541 17.31 2.69 0.51
N PHE A 542 17.89 3.04 1.67
CA PHE A 542 17.93 4.44 2.10
C PHE A 542 18.78 5.30 1.16
N ILE A 543 19.89 4.77 0.65
CA ILE A 543 20.71 5.43 -0.38
C ILE A 543 19.94 5.60 -1.69
N ASP A 544 19.17 4.60 -2.11
CA ASP A 544 18.33 4.69 -3.30
C ASP A 544 17.27 5.79 -3.14
N VAL A 545 16.62 5.87 -1.98
CA VAL A 545 15.65 6.94 -1.65
C VAL A 545 16.33 8.32 -1.63
N ILE A 546 17.50 8.46 -1.00
CA ILE A 546 18.28 9.70 -1.02
C ILE A 546 18.61 10.13 -2.45
N ASN A 547 19.10 9.21 -3.28
CA ASN A 547 19.46 9.50 -4.67
C ASN A 547 18.20 9.86 -5.50
N TYR A 548 17.06 9.22 -5.24
CA TYR A 548 15.79 9.57 -5.85
C TYR A 548 15.38 11.00 -5.50
N VAL A 549 15.37 11.37 -4.22
CA VAL A 549 15.04 12.73 -3.78
C VAL A 549 16.03 13.76 -4.34
N TYR A 550 17.32 13.42 -4.42
CA TYR A 550 18.33 14.25 -5.07
C TYR A 550 17.99 14.50 -6.54
N ASN A 551 17.64 13.45 -7.29
CA ASN A 551 17.28 13.55 -8.70
C ASN A 551 16.02 14.38 -8.91
N ILE A 552 15.00 14.19 -8.06
CA ILE A 552 13.78 15.02 -8.08
C ILE A 552 14.15 16.48 -7.86
N LEU A 553 14.88 16.81 -6.79
CA LEU A 553 15.29 18.19 -6.52
C LEU A 553 16.14 18.79 -7.63
N ASN A 554 17.05 18.01 -8.21
CA ASN A 554 17.90 18.48 -9.29
C ASN A 554 17.10 18.74 -10.58
N GLN A 555 15.94 18.13 -10.76
CA GLN A 555 15.05 18.43 -11.89
C GLN A 555 14.17 19.67 -11.63
N ARG A 556 14.01 20.12 -10.37
CA ARG A 556 13.22 21.31 -10.03
C ARG A 556 13.96 22.59 -10.44
N LYS A 557 13.22 23.60 -10.91
CA LYS A 557 13.77 24.94 -11.19
C LYS A 557 14.30 25.61 -9.92
N SER A 558 13.61 25.43 -8.80
CA SER A 558 13.98 25.97 -7.49
C SER A 558 15.16 25.25 -6.85
N LYS A 559 15.48 24.02 -7.29
CA LYS A 559 16.45 23.10 -6.65
C LYS A 559 16.16 22.83 -5.16
N MET A 560 14.92 23.07 -4.72
CA MET A 560 14.51 22.94 -3.31
C MET A 560 13.03 22.57 -3.15
N ILE A 561 12.68 21.97 -2.01
CA ILE A 561 11.32 21.87 -1.46
C ILE A 561 11.17 23.01 -0.43
N SER A 562 10.27 23.95 -0.68
CA SER A 562 10.06 25.12 0.19
C SER A 562 9.48 24.73 1.56
N TYR A 563 9.70 25.57 2.58
CA TYR A 563 9.06 25.39 3.90
C TYR A 563 7.53 25.28 3.81
N THR A 564 6.89 26.01 2.88
CA THR A 564 5.44 25.92 2.67
C THR A 564 4.98 24.53 2.22
N GLU A 565 5.75 23.87 1.36
CA GLU A 565 5.45 22.50 0.92
C GLU A 565 5.68 21.49 2.05
N ILE A 566 6.76 21.65 2.82
CA ILE A 566 7.05 20.72 3.93
C ILE A 566 6.04 20.89 5.06
N ASP A 567 5.64 22.13 5.39
CA ASP A 567 4.59 22.42 6.36
C ASP A 567 3.28 21.73 5.97
N GLY A 568 2.95 21.75 4.68
CA GLY A 568 1.78 21.06 4.17
C GLY A 568 1.84 19.56 4.34
N LEU A 569 2.99 18.98 4.01
CA LEU A 569 3.24 17.56 4.21
C LEU A 569 3.08 17.18 5.69
N ILE A 570 3.69 17.93 6.62
CA ILE A 570 3.59 17.67 8.07
C ILE A 570 2.15 17.72 8.55
N ASN A 571 1.40 18.76 8.15
CA ASN A 571 0.00 18.91 8.56
C ASN A 571 -0.85 17.71 8.13
N GLU A 572 -0.69 17.26 6.88
CA GLU A 572 -1.45 16.11 6.38
C GLU A 572 -0.98 14.80 7.01
N LEU A 573 0.33 14.59 7.21
CA LEU A 573 0.85 13.39 7.89
C LEU A 573 0.31 13.21 9.32
N VAL A 574 0.16 14.31 10.06
CA VAL A 574 -0.49 14.29 11.40
C VAL A 574 -1.99 14.02 11.28
N LYS A 575 -2.67 14.67 10.32
CA LYS A 575 -4.12 14.50 10.10
C LYS A 575 -4.50 13.08 9.71
N VAL A 576 -3.71 12.41 8.86
CA VAL A 576 -3.91 11.00 8.47
C VAL A 576 -3.31 10.01 9.47
N GLN A 577 -2.79 10.47 10.60
CA GLN A 577 -2.26 9.65 11.69
C GLN A 577 -1.08 8.75 11.27
N ILE A 578 -0.32 9.14 10.24
CA ILE A 578 0.97 8.50 9.91
C ILE A 578 2.02 8.88 10.97
N LEU A 579 1.93 10.10 11.52
CA LEU A 579 2.69 10.53 12.69
C LEU A 579 1.85 10.35 13.98
N PRO A 580 2.49 10.04 15.13
CA PRO A 580 1.79 9.91 16.41
C PRO A 580 0.99 11.18 16.76
N LYS A 581 -0.21 11.01 17.34
CA LYS A 581 -1.13 12.12 17.67
C LYS A 581 -0.61 13.02 18.79
N GLU A 582 0.30 12.49 19.59
CA GLU A 582 0.95 13.14 20.72
C GLU A 582 1.85 14.29 20.23
N LEU A 583 2.37 14.20 19.00
CA LEU A 583 3.26 15.20 18.41
C LEU A 583 2.49 16.40 17.89
N LYS A 584 2.74 17.59 18.47
CA LYS A 584 2.14 18.83 17.95
C LYS A 584 2.85 19.23 16.66
N VAL A 585 2.04 19.69 15.70
CA VAL A 585 2.53 20.26 14.42
C VAL A 585 3.58 21.36 14.65
N SER A 586 3.39 22.24 15.64
CA SER A 586 4.34 23.31 15.96
C SER A 586 5.71 22.77 16.37
N SER A 587 5.76 21.67 17.11
CA SER A 587 7.00 21.03 17.58
C SER A 587 7.73 20.38 16.41
N LEU A 588 6.99 19.69 15.53
CA LEU A 588 7.54 19.11 14.31
C LEU A 588 8.14 20.17 13.38
N LYS A 589 7.47 21.32 13.23
CA LYS A 589 7.97 22.44 12.43
C LYS A 589 9.24 23.05 13.00
N LEU A 590 9.33 23.21 14.33
CA LEU A 590 10.54 23.72 14.97
C LEU A 590 11.72 22.77 14.74
N ILE A 591 11.51 21.46 14.93
CA ILE A 591 12.56 20.46 14.69
C ILE A 591 12.98 20.40 13.24
N LEU A 592 12.03 20.43 12.30
CA LEU A 592 12.35 20.49 10.89
C LEU A 592 13.20 21.73 10.59
N LYS A 593 12.84 22.89 11.15
CA LYS A 593 13.59 24.12 10.97
C LYS A 593 15.02 23.96 11.49
N SER A 594 15.22 23.45 12.70
CA SER A 594 16.55 23.19 13.25
C SER A 594 17.33 22.13 12.44
N LEU A 595 16.63 21.11 11.93
CA LEU A 595 17.23 20.10 11.05
C LEU A 595 17.79 20.75 9.77
N LEU A 596 17.03 21.66 9.15
CA LEU A 596 17.45 22.34 7.92
C LEU A 596 18.46 23.47 8.15
N GLU A 597 18.31 24.24 9.23
CA GLU A 597 19.14 25.43 9.47
C GLU A 597 20.42 25.15 10.25
N LYS A 598 20.48 24.04 11.00
CA LYS A 598 21.63 23.71 11.87
C LYS A 598 22.25 22.36 11.55
N ILE A 599 21.44 21.30 11.40
CA ILE A 599 21.94 19.91 11.31
C ILE A 599 22.41 19.53 9.91
N LEU A 600 21.59 19.79 8.88
CA LEU A 600 21.87 19.39 7.51
C LEU A 600 22.67 20.43 6.71
N VAL A 601 23.33 21.37 7.40
CA VAL A 601 24.11 22.44 6.77
C VAL A 601 25.58 22.06 6.64
N VAL A 602 26.22 22.46 5.54
CA VAL A 602 27.66 22.27 5.34
C VAL A 602 28.43 23.24 6.25
N ASN A 603 29.31 22.69 7.09
CA ASN A 603 30.11 23.41 8.08
C ASN A 603 30.73 24.71 7.54
N GLY A 604 30.59 25.82 8.30
CA GLY A 604 31.12 27.15 7.96
C GLY A 604 30.11 28.10 7.31
N ALA A 605 28.89 27.65 7.00
CA ALA A 605 27.82 28.47 6.46
C ALA A 605 26.78 28.97 7.51
N THR A 606 27.04 28.78 8.81
CA THR A 606 26.14 29.20 9.90
C THR A 606 26.07 30.72 10.09
N SER A 607 26.79 31.52 9.29
CA SER A 607 26.58 32.97 9.28
C SER A 607 26.05 33.46 7.91
N LYS A 608 24.76 33.82 7.89
CA LYS A 608 24.05 34.72 6.94
C LYS A 608 23.24 34.15 5.77
N ARG A 609 23.29 32.86 5.43
CA ARG A 609 22.42 32.34 4.35
C ARG A 609 21.04 31.95 4.90
N LYS A 610 19.99 32.67 4.48
CA LYS A 610 18.60 32.32 4.80
C LYS A 610 18.23 31.01 4.09
N VAL A 611 18.00 29.95 4.87
CA VAL A 611 17.47 28.68 4.35
C VAL A 611 16.00 28.89 4.01
N LEU A 612 15.59 28.58 2.77
CA LEU A 612 14.22 28.77 2.29
C LEU A 612 13.44 27.44 2.20
N GLY A 613 14.11 26.32 2.45
CA GLY A 613 13.55 24.98 2.41
C GLY A 613 14.63 23.90 2.34
N PHE A 614 14.23 22.67 2.02
CA PHE A 614 15.13 21.52 1.82
C PHE A 614 15.78 21.60 0.43
N GLU A 615 17.11 21.52 0.37
CA GLU A 615 17.94 21.86 -0.80
C GLU A 615 18.89 20.69 -1.10
N LEU A 616 19.52 20.69 -2.28
CA LEU A 616 20.50 19.66 -2.65
C LEU A 616 21.65 19.50 -1.63
N ALA A 617 22.15 20.61 -1.06
CA ALA A 617 23.21 20.58 -0.05
C ALA A 617 22.79 19.81 1.22
N HIS A 618 21.51 19.91 1.61
CA HIS A 618 20.98 19.16 2.76
C HIS A 618 20.98 17.65 2.49
N ILE A 619 20.71 17.23 1.25
CA ILE A 619 20.75 15.82 0.85
C ILE A 619 22.18 15.27 0.89
N GLU A 620 23.17 16.05 0.46
CA GLU A 620 24.58 15.65 0.51
C GLU A 620 25.05 15.44 1.95
N VAL A 621 24.67 16.34 2.86
CA VAL A 621 24.95 16.18 4.30
C VAL A 621 24.23 14.95 4.86
N LEU A 622 22.93 14.79 4.58
CA LEU A 622 22.17 13.62 5.02
C LEU A 622 22.81 12.30 4.56
N LYS A 623 23.23 12.23 3.29
CA LYS A 623 23.91 11.07 2.72
C LYS A 623 25.23 10.77 3.43
N ARG A 624 26.03 11.81 3.69
CA ARG A 624 27.31 11.69 4.40
C ARG A 624 27.11 11.17 5.83
N GLU A 625 26.21 11.79 6.60
CA GLU A 625 25.95 11.38 7.99
C GLU A 625 25.38 9.96 8.05
N TYR A 626 24.47 9.60 7.14
CA TYR A 626 23.93 8.25 7.05
C TYR A 626 25.00 7.20 6.74
N LEU A 627 25.87 7.46 5.75
CA LEU A 627 26.97 6.55 5.41
C LEU A 627 27.99 6.44 6.56
N ASN A 628 28.25 7.54 7.28
CA ASN A 628 29.10 7.51 8.46
C ASN A 628 28.56 6.56 9.54
N PHE A 629 27.26 6.65 9.86
CA PHE A 629 26.62 5.76 10.82
C PHE A 629 26.59 4.31 10.32
N MET A 630 26.08 4.09 9.11
CA MET A 630 25.82 2.74 8.59
C MET A 630 27.08 1.97 8.23
N ASN A 631 28.12 2.61 7.68
CA ASN A 631 29.35 1.89 7.34
C ASN A 631 30.08 1.44 8.61
N THR A 632 30.11 2.29 9.65
CA THR A 632 30.62 1.89 10.97
C THR A 632 29.78 0.78 11.59
N GLN A 633 28.46 0.85 11.45
CA GLN A 633 27.58 -0.21 11.93
C GLN A 633 27.87 -1.54 11.23
N LEU A 634 27.96 -1.54 9.90
CA LEU A 634 28.23 -2.73 9.10
C LEU A 634 29.60 -3.36 9.40
N TYR A 635 30.62 -2.54 9.63
CA TYR A 635 31.94 -3.02 10.09
C TYR A 635 31.81 -3.87 11.35
N PHE A 636 31.03 -3.42 12.33
CA PHE A 636 30.82 -4.20 13.55
C PHE A 636 29.99 -5.46 13.29
N TYR A 637 28.93 -5.39 12.48
CA TYR A 637 28.16 -6.58 12.11
C TYR A 637 29.04 -7.66 11.44
N GLU A 638 29.94 -7.25 10.55
CA GLU A 638 30.91 -8.13 9.90
C GLU A 638 31.89 -8.73 10.92
N LEU A 639 32.42 -7.92 11.84
CA LEU A 639 33.35 -8.34 12.88
C LEU A 639 32.76 -9.37 13.86
N TYR A 640 31.45 -9.34 14.10
CA TYR A 640 30.73 -10.35 14.88
C TYR A 640 30.28 -11.59 14.05
N GLU A 641 30.60 -11.67 12.75
CA GLU A 641 30.19 -12.76 11.84
C GLU A 641 28.68 -13.11 11.90
N ASN A 642 27.80 -12.12 12.13
CA ASN A 642 26.36 -12.34 12.37
C ASN A 642 26.00 -13.15 13.63
N LYS A 643 26.89 -13.27 14.61
CA LYS A 643 26.65 -14.05 15.84
C LYS A 643 26.37 -13.13 17.04
N LEU A 644 25.08 -12.94 17.34
CA LEU A 644 24.57 -12.09 18.43
C LEU A 644 25.09 -12.44 19.86
N ASN A 645 25.57 -13.67 20.07
CA ASN A 645 26.04 -14.12 21.38
C ASN A 645 27.55 -14.02 21.58
N TYR A 646 28.30 -13.60 20.56
CA TYR A 646 29.74 -13.43 20.69
C TYR A 646 30.04 -12.14 21.46
N THR A 647 31.16 -12.16 22.17
CA THR A 647 31.69 -11.00 22.87
C THR A 647 33.18 -10.90 22.61
N TYR A 648 33.67 -9.69 22.36
CA TYR A 648 35.10 -9.43 22.23
C TYR A 648 35.56 -8.51 23.34
N ASN A 649 36.82 -8.66 23.75
CA ASN A 649 37.38 -7.81 24.80
C ASN A 649 37.81 -6.44 24.25
N TYR A 650 37.98 -5.49 25.16
CA TYR A 650 38.37 -4.12 24.87
C TYR A 650 39.63 -4.00 23.99
N ASN A 651 40.68 -4.77 24.30
CA ASN A 651 41.93 -4.75 23.54
C ASN A 651 41.76 -5.25 22.10
N PHE A 652 40.92 -6.26 21.88
CA PHE A 652 40.59 -6.75 20.55
C PHE A 652 40.00 -5.63 19.68
N PHE A 653 39.04 -4.86 20.21
CA PHE A 653 38.45 -3.74 19.48
C PHE A 653 39.48 -2.64 19.18
N ASN A 654 40.27 -2.24 20.17
CA ASN A 654 41.29 -1.22 19.99
C ASN A 654 42.28 -1.56 18.86
N VAL A 655 42.74 -2.81 18.80
CA VAL A 655 43.67 -3.27 17.76
C VAL A 655 42.99 -3.35 16.39
N ASN A 656 41.80 -3.97 16.30
CA ASN A 656 41.11 -4.14 15.01
C ASN A 656 40.68 -2.80 14.41
N ILE A 657 40.08 -1.91 15.21
CA ILE A 657 39.68 -0.58 14.74
C ILE A 657 40.90 0.21 14.27
N SER A 658 41.99 0.20 15.03
CA SER A 658 43.24 0.89 14.66
C SER A 658 43.86 0.36 13.38
N ASN A 659 43.82 -0.95 13.16
CA ASN A 659 44.31 -1.58 11.92
C ASN A 659 43.41 -1.23 10.73
N THR A 660 42.09 -1.30 10.90
CA THR A 660 41.12 -0.92 9.86
C THR A 660 41.24 0.55 9.48
N LEU A 661 41.43 1.46 10.45
CA LEU A 661 41.65 2.89 10.21
C LEU A 661 42.89 3.18 9.34
N LYS A 662 43.92 2.36 9.43
CA LYS A 662 45.14 2.45 8.60
C LYS A 662 44.93 1.87 7.19
N ALA A 663 44.09 0.84 7.06
CA ALA A 663 43.91 0.08 5.83
C ALA A 663 42.78 0.60 4.92
N THR A 664 41.70 1.16 5.49
CA THR A 664 40.51 1.52 4.72
C THR A 664 40.70 2.79 3.87
N SER A 665 40.20 2.75 2.63
CA SER A 665 40.10 3.92 1.74
C SER A 665 38.73 4.61 1.79
N ASP A 666 37.71 4.00 2.42
CA ASP A 666 36.39 4.61 2.59
C ASP A 666 36.47 5.71 3.66
N LEU A 667 36.34 6.95 3.21
CA LEU A 667 36.37 8.13 4.09
C LEU A 667 35.25 8.11 5.13
N SER A 668 34.04 7.66 4.79
CA SER A 668 32.90 7.65 5.71
C SER A 668 33.13 6.67 6.86
N LEU A 669 33.64 5.47 6.52
CA LEU A 669 34.04 4.47 7.50
C LEU A 669 35.23 4.95 8.34
N LYS A 670 36.23 5.58 7.71
CA LYS A 670 37.40 6.12 8.41
C LYS A 670 37.00 7.18 9.43
N TYR A 671 36.14 8.12 9.05
CA TYR A 671 35.59 9.10 9.97
C TYR A 671 34.86 8.39 11.10
N GLY A 672 33.96 7.46 10.81
CA GLY A 672 33.15 6.86 11.85
C GLY A 672 33.93 5.96 12.81
N LEU A 673 34.91 5.21 12.33
CA LEU A 673 35.80 4.45 13.21
C LEU A 673 36.69 5.36 14.06
N SER A 674 37.06 6.55 13.57
CA SER A 674 37.88 7.49 14.35
C SER A 674 37.11 8.10 15.52
N GLU A 675 35.84 8.51 15.33
CA GLU A 675 35.05 9.03 16.45
C GLU A 675 34.56 7.89 17.35
N PHE A 676 34.32 6.67 16.81
CA PHE A 676 34.06 5.49 17.66
C PHE A 676 35.23 5.19 18.57
N LEU A 677 36.46 5.15 18.03
CA LEU A 677 37.65 4.84 18.82
C LEU A 677 37.86 5.85 19.95
N ARG A 678 37.58 7.14 19.72
CA ARG A 678 37.64 8.19 20.74
C ARG A 678 36.65 7.96 21.87
N HIS A 679 35.37 7.73 21.53
CA HIS A 679 34.36 7.42 22.54
C HIS A 679 34.66 6.13 23.31
N PHE A 680 35.21 5.13 22.61
CA PHE A 680 35.55 3.83 23.20
C PHE A 680 36.78 3.91 24.12
N GLN A 681 37.77 4.75 23.82
CA GLN A 681 39.07 4.77 24.51
C GLN A 681 39.06 5.53 25.84
N THR A 682 38.66 4.86 26.92
CA THR A 682 38.68 5.41 28.28
C THR A 682 39.54 4.58 29.24
N PRO A 683 40.14 5.18 30.30
CA PRO A 683 40.73 4.43 31.41
C PRO A 683 39.70 3.60 32.21
N TYR A 684 38.41 3.95 32.10
CA TYR A 684 37.32 3.32 32.84
C TYR A 684 36.24 2.79 31.88
N PRO A 685 36.54 1.76 31.07
CA PRO A 685 35.63 1.27 30.04
C PRO A 685 34.38 0.67 30.67
N LEU A 686 33.23 1.24 30.31
CA LEU A 686 31.92 0.73 30.65
C LEU A 686 31.36 -0.05 29.47
N THR A 687 30.69 -1.17 29.77
CA THR A 687 30.00 -1.99 28.78
C THR A 687 28.50 -1.97 29.06
N MET A 688 27.72 -2.27 28.04
CA MET A 688 26.28 -2.35 28.14
C MET A 688 25.81 -3.80 28.16
N GLY A 689 24.94 -4.13 29.12
CA GLY A 689 24.31 -5.44 29.23
C GLY A 689 23.36 -5.73 28.07
N LYS A 690 22.92 -6.98 27.96
CA LYS A 690 21.87 -7.39 26.99
C LYS A 690 20.54 -6.69 27.26
N ASP A 691 20.31 -6.29 28.50
CA ASP A 691 19.20 -5.48 28.99
C ASP A 691 19.37 -3.97 28.73
N LYS A 692 20.40 -3.57 27.98
CA LYS A 692 20.71 -2.18 27.58
C LYS A 692 21.03 -1.23 28.74
N LYS A 693 21.45 -1.78 29.88
CA LYS A 693 21.92 -1.00 31.03
C LYS A 693 23.44 -0.95 31.08
N LEU A 694 23.98 0.17 31.52
CA LEU A 694 25.41 0.32 31.78
C LEU A 694 25.81 -0.53 32.98
N ILE A 695 26.89 -1.31 32.81
CA ILE A 695 27.44 -2.20 33.83
C ILE A 695 28.62 -1.52 34.51
N PHE A 696 28.46 -1.21 35.80
CA PHE A 696 29.44 -0.53 36.64
C PHE A 696 30.31 -1.53 37.39
N VAL A 697 31.30 -2.09 36.70
CA VAL A 697 32.27 -3.03 37.27
C VAL A 697 33.68 -2.60 36.89
N LYS A 698 34.60 -2.62 37.86
CA LYS A 698 36.00 -2.27 37.62
C LYS A 698 36.70 -3.38 36.84
N ASN A 699 36.84 -3.18 35.53
CA ASN A 699 37.54 -4.08 34.62
C ASN A 699 38.26 -3.25 33.56
N SER A 700 39.59 -3.38 33.43
CA SER A 700 40.37 -2.66 32.41
C SER A 700 40.30 -3.28 31.01
N ASN A 701 39.74 -4.49 30.88
CA ASN A 701 39.55 -5.18 29.61
C ASN A 701 38.17 -5.88 29.55
N PRO A 702 37.06 -5.12 29.64
CA PRO A 702 35.71 -5.69 29.62
C PRO A 702 35.36 -6.30 28.26
N TYR A 703 34.34 -7.15 28.28
CA TYR A 703 33.78 -7.79 27.09
C TYR A 703 32.58 -7.00 26.58
N PHE A 704 32.52 -6.80 25.27
CA PHE A 704 31.45 -6.11 24.58
C PHE A 704 30.72 -7.09 23.67
N GLY A 705 29.40 -7.19 23.85
CA GLY A 705 28.51 -7.83 22.89
C GLY A 705 28.08 -6.87 21.80
N GLN A 706 27.42 -7.41 20.76
CA GLN A 706 26.97 -6.62 19.61
C GLN A 706 26.02 -5.47 20.00
N THR A 707 25.14 -5.68 20.99
CA THR A 707 24.23 -4.64 21.50
C THR A 707 24.97 -3.45 22.08
N ALA A 708 26.07 -3.68 22.82
CA ALA A 708 26.86 -2.60 23.41
C ALA A 708 27.52 -1.75 22.32
N VAL A 709 28.15 -2.40 21.34
CA VAL A 709 28.82 -1.71 20.23
C VAL A 709 27.83 -0.94 19.36
N LEU A 710 26.64 -1.50 19.12
CA LEU A 710 25.57 -0.81 18.39
C LEU A 710 25.10 0.45 19.12
N GLN A 711 24.88 0.35 20.44
CA GLN A 711 24.48 1.50 21.24
C GLN A 711 25.56 2.58 21.24
N MET A 712 26.83 2.21 21.44
CA MET A 712 27.96 3.14 21.38
C MET A 712 28.09 3.81 20.00
N ASN A 713 27.79 3.09 18.91
CA ASN A 713 27.77 3.70 17.58
C ASN A 713 26.58 4.67 17.39
N LEU A 714 25.45 4.44 18.06
CA LEU A 714 24.32 5.37 18.07
C LEU A 714 24.64 6.63 18.89
N THR A 715 25.14 6.48 20.13
CA THR A 715 25.43 7.62 21.01
C THR A 715 26.55 8.48 20.48
N ARG A 716 27.63 7.88 19.94
CA ARG A 716 28.68 8.64 19.25
C ARG A 716 28.11 9.43 18.06
N PHE A 717 27.20 8.84 17.29
CA PHE A 717 26.66 9.47 16.08
C PHE A 717 25.78 10.67 16.43
N LEU A 718 24.95 10.52 17.47
CA LEU A 718 24.16 11.61 18.02
C LEU A 718 25.05 12.74 18.56
N ALA A 719 26.09 12.41 19.32
CA ALA A 719 27.05 13.38 19.83
C ALA A 719 27.78 14.12 18.69
N SER A 720 28.20 13.39 17.65
CA SER A 720 28.81 13.97 16.45
C SER A 720 27.86 14.96 15.76
N ILE A 721 26.59 14.61 15.59
CA ILE A 721 25.58 15.51 15.01
C ILE A 721 25.43 16.76 15.89
N ILE A 722 25.24 16.59 17.20
CA ILE A 722 25.03 17.70 18.15
C ILE A 722 26.19 18.69 18.09
N ILE A 723 27.42 18.20 18.26
CA ILE A 723 28.61 19.07 18.31
C ILE A 723 28.83 19.76 16.97
N ARG A 724 28.67 19.04 15.83
CA ARG A 724 28.81 19.66 14.50
C ARG A 724 27.77 20.74 14.24
N SER A 725 26.56 20.58 14.75
CA SER A 725 25.43 21.46 14.44
C SER A 725 25.37 22.71 15.32
N TYR A 726 25.82 22.63 16.58
CA TYR A 726 25.65 23.71 17.57
C TYR A 726 26.96 24.36 18.02
N SER A 727 28.13 23.74 17.78
CA SER A 727 29.41 24.37 18.14
C SER A 727 29.73 25.57 17.25
N LYS A 728 29.98 26.72 17.86
CA LYS A 728 30.30 28.01 17.23
C LYS A 728 31.81 28.21 17.03
N GLN A 729 32.64 27.25 17.45
CA GLN A 729 34.08 27.31 17.26
C GLN A 729 34.44 27.15 15.78
N ASN A 730 34.61 28.28 15.08
CA ASN A 730 35.12 28.36 13.71
C ASN A 730 36.59 27.90 13.66
N GLN A 731 36.87 26.62 13.36
CA GLN A 731 38.04 26.20 12.55
C GLN A 731 38.11 24.68 12.33
N LYS A 732 38.17 24.29 11.04
CA LYS A 732 38.62 23.00 10.48
C LYS A 732 38.11 21.73 11.18
N VAL A 733 37.14 21.10 10.51
CA VAL A 733 36.48 19.77 10.66
C VAL A 733 37.34 18.58 11.11
N SER A 734 38.65 18.71 11.32
CA SER A 734 39.50 17.56 11.65
C SER A 734 39.41 17.07 13.09
N TYR A 735 38.81 17.82 14.03
CA TYR A 735 38.69 17.38 15.43
C TYR A 735 37.35 17.85 16.05
N LEU A 736 36.39 16.95 16.22
CA LEU A 736 35.22 17.17 17.09
C LEU A 736 35.73 17.40 18.52
N LYS A 737 35.81 18.64 19.01
CA LYS A 737 36.43 18.88 20.31
C LYS A 737 35.41 18.94 21.43
N GLN A 738 34.53 19.94 21.41
CA GLN A 738 33.71 20.24 22.59
C GLN A 738 32.52 21.15 22.28
N ILE A 739 31.54 21.16 23.18
CA ILE A 739 30.37 22.07 23.20
C ILE A 739 30.35 22.85 24.51
N THR A 740 29.91 24.10 24.46
CA THR A 740 29.70 24.95 25.65
C THR A 740 28.29 24.78 26.21
N GLU A 741 28.08 25.18 27.46
CA GLU A 741 26.77 25.20 28.11
C GLU A 741 25.74 26.03 27.30
N CYS A 742 26.14 27.20 26.78
CA CYS A 742 25.26 28.06 25.96
C CYS A 742 24.83 27.37 24.66
N GLU A 743 25.74 26.66 23.99
CA GLU A 743 25.43 25.94 22.75
C GLU A 743 24.52 24.73 23.03
N LEU A 744 24.69 24.06 24.16
CA LEU A 744 23.81 22.97 24.58
C LEU A 744 22.40 23.47 24.98
N LYS A 745 22.31 24.64 25.61
CA LYS A 745 21.03 25.33 25.87
C LYS A 745 20.29 25.62 24.57
N GLU A 746 21.00 26.08 23.56
CA GLU A 746 20.44 26.34 22.23
C GLU A 746 19.87 25.05 21.60
N LEU A 747 20.58 23.92 21.69
CA LEU A 747 20.03 22.61 21.31
C LEU A 747 18.77 22.26 22.11
N PHE A 748 18.82 22.43 23.43
CA PHE A 748 17.69 22.09 24.29
C PHE A 748 16.43 22.88 23.95
N HIS A 749 16.55 24.19 23.68
CA HIS A 749 15.41 25.02 23.27
C HIS A 749 14.78 24.54 21.96
N ASP A 750 15.59 24.07 21.02
CA ASP A 750 15.12 23.56 19.73
C ASP A 750 14.37 22.21 19.87
N ILE A 751 14.82 21.32 20.77
CA ILE A 751 14.22 19.98 20.93
C ILE A 751 13.17 19.90 22.06
N LYS A 752 13.18 20.83 23.02
CA LYS A 752 12.31 20.82 24.21
C LYS A 752 10.82 20.66 23.89
N PRO A 753 10.23 21.34 22.88
CA PRO A 753 8.82 21.16 22.55
C PRO A 753 8.48 19.72 22.16
N LEU A 754 9.37 19.02 21.44
CA LEU A 754 9.19 17.61 21.11
C LEU A 754 9.31 16.73 22.36
N LEU A 755 10.30 16.98 23.20
CA LEU A 755 10.49 16.20 24.44
C LEU A 755 9.27 16.34 25.37
N ILE A 756 8.62 17.51 25.39
CA ILE A 756 7.35 17.72 26.12
C ILE A 756 6.20 16.96 25.47
N ASP A 757 6.06 17.04 24.14
CA ASP A 757 5.00 16.34 23.41
C ASP A 757 5.10 14.81 23.54
N MET A 758 6.32 14.29 23.69
CA MET A 758 6.60 12.87 23.92
C MET A 758 6.55 12.46 25.40
N ASP A 759 6.17 13.36 26.32
CA ASP A 759 6.13 13.14 27.78
C ASP A 759 7.48 12.70 28.37
N ILE A 760 8.60 13.09 27.73
CA ILE A 760 9.96 12.79 28.20
C ILE A 760 10.38 13.79 29.29
N ILE A 761 9.95 15.05 29.17
CA ILE A 761 10.23 16.10 30.17
C ILE A 761 8.97 16.89 30.50
N SER A 762 8.90 17.41 31.73
CA SER A 762 7.81 18.28 32.15
C SER A 762 7.77 19.60 31.36
N PRO A 763 6.58 20.15 31.07
CA PRO A 763 6.44 21.52 30.55
C PRO A 763 7.11 22.59 31.43
N THR A 764 7.28 22.33 32.73
CA THR A 764 7.91 23.25 33.69
C THR A 764 9.44 23.20 33.68
N SER A 765 10.06 22.27 32.94
CA SER A 765 11.52 22.13 32.88
C SER A 765 12.16 23.35 32.21
N GLY A 766 12.80 24.22 32.99
CA GLY A 766 13.54 25.39 32.50
C GLY A 766 14.98 25.08 32.08
N ASP A 767 15.79 26.12 31.86
CA ASP A 767 17.20 25.97 31.45
C ASP A 767 18.05 25.23 32.49
N GLY A 768 17.67 25.32 33.77
CA GLY A 768 18.31 24.55 34.84
C GLY A 768 18.34 23.03 34.61
N PHE A 769 17.39 22.49 33.83
CA PHE A 769 17.40 21.07 33.47
C PHE A 769 18.63 20.73 32.60
N ILE A 770 18.86 21.48 31.51
CA ILE A 770 19.98 21.21 30.60
C ILE A 770 21.33 21.65 31.20
N GLU A 771 21.34 22.70 32.00
CA GLU A 771 22.52 23.11 32.79
C GLU A 771 23.00 21.99 33.71
N SER A 772 22.06 21.31 34.37
CA SER A 772 22.37 20.16 35.23
C SER A 772 22.96 19.00 34.42
N ARG A 773 22.39 18.67 33.26
CA ARG A 773 22.95 17.63 32.37
C ARG A 773 24.35 17.98 31.85
N PHE A 774 24.60 19.24 31.53
CA PHE A 774 25.94 19.72 31.15
C PHE A 774 26.94 19.55 32.30
N LEU A 775 26.56 19.97 33.50
CA LEU A 775 27.39 19.83 34.69
C LEU A 775 27.68 18.36 34.99
N GLU A 776 26.68 17.49 34.88
CA GLU A 776 26.83 16.06 35.11
C GLU A 776 27.78 15.40 34.11
N ALA A 777 27.71 15.80 32.83
CA ALA A 777 28.63 15.32 31.81
C ALA A 777 30.09 15.61 32.17
N ASN A 778 30.35 16.80 32.70
CA ASN A 778 31.69 17.26 33.04
C ASN A 778 32.23 16.71 34.37
N LEU A 779 31.38 16.10 35.21
CA LEU A 779 31.77 15.65 36.55
C LEU A 779 31.71 14.13 36.73
N PHE A 780 30.69 13.48 36.19
CA PHE A 780 30.28 12.14 36.60
C PHE A 780 30.40 11.08 35.51
N LEU A 781 31.14 11.36 34.43
CA LEU A 781 31.38 10.44 33.32
C LEU A 781 32.80 9.86 33.33
N PRO A 782 33.06 8.73 32.66
CA PRO A 782 34.41 8.16 32.54
C PRO A 782 35.45 9.16 32.02
N HIS A 783 35.12 9.92 30.96
CA HIS A 783 35.99 10.96 30.42
C HIS A 783 35.92 12.31 31.13
N ALA A 784 35.02 12.46 32.12
CA ALA A 784 34.82 13.72 32.82
C ALA A 784 36.12 14.26 33.46
N ASP A 785 36.50 15.49 33.10
CA ASP A 785 37.70 16.15 33.60
C ASP A 785 37.43 17.45 34.42
N GLY A 786 36.16 17.85 34.53
CA GLY A 786 35.75 19.01 35.33
C GLY A 786 36.00 20.37 34.68
N ASN A 787 36.24 20.42 33.36
CA ASN A 787 36.45 21.68 32.64
C ASN A 787 35.12 22.41 32.32
N ASP A 788 35.18 23.56 31.63
CA ASP A 788 34.00 24.40 31.30
C ASP A 788 33.32 24.05 29.97
N PHE A 789 33.65 22.91 29.39
CA PHE A 789 33.16 22.39 28.11
C PHE A 789 32.77 20.92 28.25
N ALA A 790 31.83 20.45 27.45
CA ALA A 790 31.58 19.01 27.31
C ALA A 790 32.24 18.53 26.02
N SER A 791 33.24 17.68 26.13
CA SER A 791 33.94 17.04 25.02
C SER A 791 33.03 16.09 24.24
N PHE A 792 33.47 15.71 23.04
CA PHE A 792 32.75 14.71 22.24
C PHE A 792 32.55 13.39 22.98
N GLU A 793 33.58 12.95 23.71
CA GLU A 793 33.58 11.75 24.52
C GLU A 793 32.54 11.86 25.65
N GLU A 794 32.54 12.97 26.40
CA GLU A 794 31.58 13.22 27.48
C GLU A 794 30.13 13.32 26.95
N VAL A 795 29.88 13.98 25.82
CA VAL A 795 28.53 14.06 25.24
C VAL A 795 28.03 12.68 24.77
N SER A 796 28.92 11.86 24.20
CA SER A 796 28.59 10.50 23.78
C SER A 796 28.25 9.62 24.99
N GLU A 797 29.08 9.67 26.03
CA GLU A 797 28.86 8.94 27.28
C GLU A 797 27.61 9.41 28.02
N LEU A 798 27.34 10.72 28.06
CA LEU A 798 26.12 11.24 28.68
C LEU A 798 24.87 10.61 28.03
N ALA A 799 24.86 10.46 26.71
CA ALA A 799 23.75 9.82 26.02
C ALA A 799 23.59 8.34 26.45
N ASP A 800 24.68 7.60 26.63
CA ASP A 800 24.63 6.22 27.14
C ASP A 800 24.06 6.14 28.56
N TYR A 801 24.44 7.07 29.43
CA TYR A 801 23.91 7.18 30.79
C TYR A 801 22.42 7.49 30.75
N ILE A 802 21.99 8.44 29.91
CA ILE A 802 20.58 8.80 29.76
C ILE A 802 19.76 7.59 29.32
N PHE A 803 20.19 6.88 28.27
CA PHE A 803 19.46 5.69 27.80
C PHE A 803 19.40 4.58 28.86
N SER A 804 20.51 4.30 29.54
CA SER A 804 20.56 3.32 30.61
C SER A 804 19.64 3.69 31.78
N ALA A 805 19.64 4.96 32.19
CA ALA A 805 18.84 5.45 33.30
C ALA A 805 17.34 5.49 32.98
N LEU A 806 16.95 5.82 31.74
CA LEU A 806 15.54 5.73 31.29
C LEU A 806 15.03 4.28 31.38
N ILE A 807 15.83 3.30 30.95
CA ILE A 807 15.45 1.88 31.02
C ILE A 807 15.30 1.42 32.47
N LEU A 808 16.22 1.84 33.35
CA LEU A 808 16.09 1.58 34.78
C LEU A 808 14.84 2.25 35.36
N GLY A 809 14.59 3.52 35.00
CA GLY A 809 13.44 4.30 35.45
C GLY A 809 12.11 3.65 35.05
N ASP A 810 12.02 3.10 33.85
CA ASP A 810 10.84 2.37 33.37
C ASP A 810 10.63 1.07 34.16
N GLN A 811 11.69 0.27 34.35
CA GLN A 811 11.64 -0.97 35.13
C GLN A 811 11.19 -0.71 36.58
N ILE A 812 11.77 0.30 37.21
CA ILE A 812 11.41 0.72 38.56
C ILE A 812 9.98 1.27 38.61
N SER A 813 9.56 2.05 37.61
CA SER A 813 8.20 2.60 37.54
C SER A 813 7.14 1.52 37.47
N VAL A 814 7.41 0.39 36.79
CA VAL A 814 6.51 -0.78 36.78
C VAL A 814 6.34 -1.35 38.19
N GLU A 815 7.43 -1.56 38.92
CA GLU A 815 7.38 -2.10 40.28
C GLU A 815 6.79 -1.10 41.28
N LEU A 816 7.06 0.20 41.14
CA LEU A 816 6.43 1.25 41.94
C LEU A 816 4.91 1.31 41.73
N ASN A 817 4.44 1.26 40.49
CA ASN A 817 3.00 1.28 40.19
C ASN A 817 2.26 0.05 40.71
N LYS A 818 2.96 -1.09 40.81
CA LYS A 818 2.42 -2.34 41.34
C LYS A 818 2.32 -2.34 42.86
N ASN A 819 3.29 -1.74 43.55
CA ASN A 819 3.42 -1.82 45.01
C ASN A 819 2.99 -0.54 45.76
N CYS A 820 3.00 0.62 45.10
CA CYS A 820 2.67 1.92 45.68
C CYS A 820 1.41 2.55 45.06
N LYS A 821 0.63 3.22 45.91
CA LYS A 821 -0.58 3.92 45.48
C LYS A 821 -0.24 5.22 44.76
N VAL A 822 -0.63 5.34 43.50
CA VAL A 822 -0.53 6.59 42.72
C VAL A 822 -1.67 7.53 43.11
N ILE A 823 -1.32 8.77 43.43
CA ILE A 823 -2.25 9.86 43.77
C ILE A 823 -2.13 10.93 42.69
N ASN A 824 -3.22 11.19 41.97
CA ASN A 824 -3.25 12.22 40.94
C ASN A 824 -3.66 13.56 41.56
N GLU A 825 -2.79 14.57 41.48
CA GLU A 825 -3.03 15.93 41.96
C GLU A 825 -2.76 16.93 40.81
N GLY A 826 -3.82 17.37 40.13
CA GLY A 826 -3.70 18.14 38.90
C GLY A 826 -3.02 17.32 37.79
N ASN A 827 -1.91 17.84 37.26
CA ASN A 827 -1.09 17.15 36.26
C ASN A 827 0.04 16.30 36.88
N LEU A 828 0.16 16.24 38.20
CA LEU A 828 1.22 15.51 38.89
C LEU A 828 0.72 14.13 39.35
N LYS A 829 1.53 13.11 39.08
CA LYS A 829 1.41 11.78 39.68
C LYS A 829 2.32 11.73 40.90
N LEU A 830 1.72 11.59 42.08
CA LEU A 830 2.40 11.60 43.37
C LEU A 830 2.37 10.21 44.00
N MET A 831 3.43 9.84 44.72
CA MET A 831 3.54 8.60 45.49
C MET A 831 4.09 8.88 46.89
N ASP A 832 3.76 8.01 47.84
CA ASP A 832 4.23 8.12 49.23
C ASP A 832 5.71 7.75 49.36
N LEU A 833 6.52 8.63 49.98
CA LEU A 833 7.97 8.48 50.13
C LEU A 833 8.37 7.19 50.85
N ASP A 834 7.62 6.77 51.87
CA ASP A 834 7.95 5.57 52.64
C ASP A 834 7.68 4.31 51.82
N CYS A 835 6.61 4.31 51.02
CA CYS A 835 6.38 3.24 50.05
C CYS A 835 7.49 3.14 49.01
N ILE A 836 7.89 4.28 48.43
CA ILE A 836 8.97 4.33 47.43
C ILE A 836 10.27 3.76 48.01
N ARG A 837 10.67 4.23 49.19
CA ARG A 837 11.87 3.75 49.89
C ARG A 837 11.84 2.24 50.09
N LYS A 838 10.70 1.70 50.55
CA LYS A 838 10.52 0.27 50.73
C LYS A 838 10.78 -0.50 49.43
N VAL A 839 10.14 -0.10 48.33
CA VAL A 839 10.30 -0.76 47.02
C VAL A 839 11.74 -0.69 46.53
N TYR A 840 12.39 0.48 46.60
CA TYR A 840 13.79 0.63 46.19
C TYR A 840 14.75 -0.22 47.03
N TYR A 841 14.52 -0.30 48.34
CA TYR A 841 15.33 -1.12 49.24
C TYR A 841 15.17 -2.61 48.89
N GLU A 842 13.94 -3.09 48.72
CA GLU A 842 13.63 -4.48 48.35
C GLU A 842 14.26 -4.85 47.01
N LEU A 843 14.15 -3.99 45.98
CA LEU A 843 14.80 -4.22 44.69
C LEU A 843 16.32 -4.33 44.82
N ALA A 844 16.96 -3.47 45.63
CA ALA A 844 18.41 -3.49 45.77
C ALA A 844 18.93 -4.67 46.62
N ASP A 845 18.16 -5.14 47.60
CA ASP A 845 18.53 -6.22 48.53
C ASP A 845 18.28 -7.63 47.96
N GLU A 846 17.35 -7.79 47.01
CA GLU A 846 17.00 -9.10 46.47
C GLU A 846 18.14 -9.76 45.65
N PRO A 847 18.56 -11.01 45.99
CA PRO A 847 19.62 -11.72 45.26
C PRO A 847 19.30 -12.02 43.80
N SER A 848 18.01 -12.17 43.46
CA SER A 848 17.50 -12.45 42.11
C SER A 848 17.16 -11.19 41.29
N ASP A 849 17.34 -9.99 41.85
CA ASP A 849 16.88 -8.76 41.21
C ASP A 849 17.54 -8.51 39.85
N LEU A 850 16.69 -8.28 38.85
CA LEU A 850 17.05 -7.94 37.48
C LEU A 850 17.26 -6.43 37.30
N VAL A 851 16.82 -5.56 38.22
CA VAL A 851 16.82 -4.10 38.07
C VAL A 851 18.21 -3.51 38.37
N PHE A 852 18.77 -3.72 39.55
CA PHE A 852 20.07 -3.17 39.97
C PHE A 852 21.28 -4.09 39.72
N ASN A 853 21.10 -5.18 38.95
CA ASN A 853 22.17 -6.12 38.58
C ASN A 853 23.37 -5.46 37.88
N SER A 854 23.17 -4.31 37.24
CA SER A 854 24.20 -3.56 36.52
C SER A 854 25.05 -2.66 37.45
N MET A 855 24.68 -2.54 38.72
CA MET A 855 25.39 -1.78 39.76
C MET A 855 25.65 -2.66 41.00
N PRO A 856 26.51 -3.70 40.89
CA PRO A 856 26.71 -4.68 41.97
C PRO A 856 27.28 -4.06 43.25
N SER A 857 28.11 -3.01 43.14
CA SER A 857 28.65 -2.33 44.32
C SER A 857 27.60 -1.50 45.06
N TYR A 858 26.61 -0.94 44.36
CA TYR A 858 25.44 -0.34 44.99
C TYR A 858 24.65 -1.37 45.79
N LYS A 859 24.34 -2.54 45.20
CA LYS A 859 23.65 -3.63 45.91
C LYS A 859 24.39 -4.06 47.17
N ASN A 860 25.71 -4.26 47.06
CA ASN A 860 26.57 -4.61 48.19
C ASN A 860 26.57 -3.53 49.29
N TYR A 861 26.41 -2.26 48.92
CA TYR A 861 26.27 -1.17 49.87
C TYR A 861 24.90 -1.21 50.58
N VAL A 862 23.80 -1.35 49.85
CA VAL A 862 22.45 -1.39 50.44
C VAL A 862 22.32 -2.55 51.44
N ALA A 863 22.85 -3.73 51.10
CA ALA A 863 22.81 -4.91 51.96
C ALA A 863 23.65 -4.77 53.26
N LYS A 864 24.65 -3.87 53.29
CA LYS A 864 25.56 -3.69 54.43
C LYS A 864 25.27 -2.45 55.27
N GLU A 865 24.58 -1.46 54.71
CA GLU A 865 24.36 -0.16 55.36
C GLU A 865 23.17 -0.21 56.34
N ASP A 866 23.24 0.61 57.38
CA ASP A 866 22.12 0.79 58.30
C ASP A 866 20.91 1.41 57.58
N VAL A 867 19.70 0.88 57.79
CA VAL A 867 18.48 1.31 57.10
C VAL A 867 18.18 2.80 57.30
N ASN A 868 18.48 3.38 58.48
CA ASN A 868 18.25 4.80 58.70
C ASN A 868 19.25 5.66 57.90
N LYS A 869 20.52 5.24 57.87
CA LYS A 869 21.54 5.91 57.04
C LYS A 869 21.22 5.78 55.56
N TRP A 870 20.74 4.62 55.11
CA TRP A 870 20.28 4.42 53.75
C TRP A 870 19.06 5.30 53.43
N ASN A 871 18.08 5.43 54.34
CA ASN A 871 16.92 6.32 54.14
C ASN A 871 17.31 7.80 54.04
N GLU A 872 18.34 8.23 54.79
CA GLU A 872 18.95 9.56 54.69
C GLU A 872 19.66 9.71 53.33
N ALA A 873 20.47 8.74 52.93
CA ALA A 873 21.14 8.72 51.63
C ALA A 873 20.15 8.77 50.47
N PHE A 874 19.08 7.96 50.52
CA PHE A 874 18.01 7.93 49.54
C PHE A 874 17.35 9.31 49.39
N LEU A 875 17.02 9.97 50.51
CA LEU A 875 16.43 11.30 50.45
C LEU A 875 17.38 12.33 49.86
N ASN A 876 18.67 12.27 50.18
CA ASN A 876 19.65 13.20 49.63
C ASN A 876 19.89 12.97 48.12
N ASN A 877 19.91 11.73 47.67
CA ASN A 877 19.94 11.40 46.24
C ASN A 877 18.66 11.83 45.54
N LEU A 878 17.51 11.71 46.20
CA LEU A 878 16.25 12.20 45.67
C LEU A 878 16.27 13.72 45.56
N LYS A 879 16.77 14.46 46.55
CA LYS A 879 16.99 15.91 46.44
C LYS A 879 17.88 16.28 45.25
N ALA A 880 18.92 15.48 44.99
CA ALA A 880 19.81 15.68 43.84
C ALA A 880 19.10 15.56 42.48
N THR A 881 17.93 14.92 42.41
CA THR A 881 17.08 14.92 41.20
C THR A 881 16.35 16.25 40.96
N GLY A 882 16.36 17.16 41.95
CA GLY A 882 15.56 18.39 41.98
C GLY A 882 14.35 18.33 42.90
N TYR A 883 14.10 17.18 43.55
CA TYR A 883 13.00 17.04 44.51
C TYR A 883 13.14 17.99 45.70
N VAL A 884 12.11 18.81 45.92
CA VAL A 884 11.98 19.63 47.13
C VAL A 884 11.07 18.91 48.12
N PRO A 885 11.56 18.55 49.33
CA PRO A 885 10.77 17.84 50.32
C PRO A 885 9.43 18.53 50.62
N ARG A 886 8.35 17.76 50.57
CA ARG A 886 6.98 18.23 50.81
C ARG A 886 6.51 17.87 52.22
N VAL A 887 5.63 18.70 52.78
CA VAL A 887 5.03 18.47 54.11
C VAL A 887 4.19 17.18 54.15
N ASP A 888 3.63 16.77 53.00
CA ASP A 888 2.82 15.56 52.89
C ASP A 888 3.62 14.28 52.58
N ASN A 889 4.97 14.35 52.61
CA ASN A 889 5.87 13.23 52.30
C ASN A 889 5.56 12.51 50.98
N LYS A 890 5.02 13.23 50.00
CA LYS A 890 4.81 12.70 48.66
C LYS A 890 5.91 13.13 47.71
N VAL A 891 6.16 12.31 46.71
CA VAL A 891 7.17 12.54 45.67
C VAL A 891 6.51 12.53 44.29
N PRO A 892 6.77 13.54 43.44
CA PRO A 892 6.39 13.49 42.04
C PRO A 892 7.10 12.37 41.29
N MET A 893 6.35 11.64 40.46
CA MET A 893 6.91 10.56 39.64
C MET A 893 7.99 11.04 38.66
N GLY A 894 7.88 12.30 38.20
CA GLY A 894 8.90 12.92 37.36
C GLY A 894 10.27 13.02 38.05
N ASP A 895 10.31 13.41 39.33
CA ASP A 895 11.56 13.49 40.10
C ASP A 895 12.13 12.08 40.36
N LEU A 896 11.25 11.10 40.66
CA LEU A 896 11.66 9.71 40.83
C LEU A 896 12.27 9.10 39.58
N SER A 897 11.76 9.44 38.40
CA SER A 897 12.30 8.92 37.13
C SER A 897 13.76 9.34 36.88
N LEU A 898 14.22 10.42 37.52
CA LEU A 898 15.60 10.89 37.44
C LEU A 898 16.53 10.23 38.46
N TYR A 899 16.00 9.55 39.49
CA TYR A 899 16.80 8.91 40.54
C TYR A 899 17.85 7.91 40.02
N PRO A 900 17.56 7.07 39.00
CA PRO A 900 18.57 6.16 38.43
C PRO A 900 19.78 6.87 37.81
N HIS A 901 19.63 8.11 37.30
CA HIS A 901 20.76 8.90 36.81
C HIS A 901 21.73 9.21 37.94
N ILE A 902 21.20 9.64 39.10
CA ILE A 902 22.00 9.99 40.28
C ILE A 902 22.79 8.77 40.76
N LEU A 903 22.17 7.59 40.83
CA LEU A 903 22.86 6.36 41.22
C LEU A 903 24.01 6.00 40.26
N GLN A 904 23.78 6.13 38.95
CA GLN A 904 24.84 5.89 37.96
C GLN A 904 26.01 6.85 38.14
N TYR A 905 25.74 8.13 38.42
CA TYR A 905 26.77 9.13 38.70
C TYR A 905 27.57 8.80 39.95
N GLU A 906 26.91 8.37 41.03
CA GLU A 906 27.60 7.89 42.24
C GLU A 906 28.50 6.70 41.92
N GLU A 907 28.01 5.70 41.20
CA GLU A 907 28.82 4.52 40.84
C GLU A 907 30.04 4.89 39.97
N THR A 908 29.95 5.92 39.13
CA THR A 908 31.11 6.43 38.38
C THR A 908 32.16 7.07 39.27
N ILE A 909 31.76 7.82 40.31
CA ILE A 909 32.70 8.42 41.27
C ILE A 909 33.53 7.31 41.92
N PHE A 910 32.86 6.26 42.41
CA PHE A 910 33.56 5.10 42.98
C PHE A 910 34.40 4.39 41.91
N LEU A 911 33.88 4.14 40.70
CA LEU A 911 34.64 3.49 39.64
C LEU A 911 35.96 4.22 39.30
N LYS A 912 35.95 5.56 39.28
CA LYS A 912 37.10 6.40 38.94
C LYS A 912 38.10 6.54 40.08
N PHE A 913 37.60 6.73 41.30
CA PHE A 913 38.43 7.21 42.40
C PHE A 913 38.64 6.18 43.52
N ASP A 914 37.77 5.17 43.67
CA ASP A 914 37.96 4.05 44.59
C ASP A 914 38.98 3.06 43.97
N GLU A 915 40.26 3.26 44.27
CA GLU A 915 41.36 2.51 43.65
C GLU A 915 41.40 1.06 44.12
N ASN A 916 41.11 0.81 45.39
CA ASN A 916 41.10 -0.51 46.00
C ASN A 916 39.72 -1.21 45.93
N TYR A 917 38.67 -0.52 45.47
CA TYR A 917 37.31 -1.03 45.28
C TYR A 917 36.66 -1.52 46.59
N ASP A 918 36.99 -0.87 47.71
CA ASP A 918 36.46 -1.20 49.03
C ASP A 918 35.12 -0.49 49.37
N GLY A 919 34.67 0.41 48.48
CA GLY A 919 33.46 1.21 48.64
C GLY A 919 33.65 2.49 49.44
N ILE A 920 34.89 2.89 49.72
CA ILE A 920 35.26 4.05 50.52
C ILE A 920 36.28 4.89 49.75
N ILE A 921 35.93 6.15 49.45
CA ILE A 921 36.91 7.13 49.01
C ILE A 921 37.73 7.55 50.22
N ASN A 922 39.00 7.17 50.24
CA ASN A 922 39.95 7.54 51.28
C ASN A 922 40.66 8.87 50.98
N LYS A 923 41.56 9.34 51.85
CA LYS A 923 42.25 10.63 51.66
C LYS A 923 43.03 10.73 50.35
N VAL A 924 43.75 9.69 49.96
CA VAL A 924 44.59 9.71 48.74
C VAL A 924 43.69 9.81 47.51
N GLU A 925 42.63 9.01 47.51
CA GLU A 925 41.61 8.98 46.46
C GLU A 925 40.82 10.28 46.38
N GLY A 926 40.45 10.86 47.53
CA GLY A 926 39.78 12.15 47.62
C GLY A 926 40.64 13.30 47.10
N ILE A 927 41.93 13.33 47.42
CA ILE A 927 42.85 14.33 46.83
C ILE A 927 42.97 14.12 45.31
N LYS A 928 43.01 12.87 44.84
CA LYS A 928 43.03 12.54 43.41
C LYS A 928 41.73 12.95 42.69
N ALA A 929 40.60 12.95 43.38
CA ALA A 929 39.31 13.36 42.84
C ALA A 929 39.16 14.88 42.70
N PHE A 930 39.87 15.67 43.53
CA PHE A 930 39.73 17.14 43.57
C PHE A 930 39.79 17.84 42.20
N PRO A 931 40.74 17.54 41.28
CA PRO A 931 40.84 18.23 40.01
C PRO A 931 39.54 18.21 39.19
N ALA A 932 38.80 17.09 39.21
CA ALA A 932 37.54 16.93 38.48
C ALA A 932 36.42 17.82 39.04
N PHE A 933 36.49 18.23 40.31
CA PHE A 933 35.48 19.07 40.97
C PHE A 933 35.95 20.52 41.18
N ALA A 934 37.21 20.83 40.89
CA ALA A 934 37.82 22.12 41.19
C ALA A 934 37.12 23.30 40.50
N SER A 935 36.69 23.14 39.23
CA SER A 935 35.95 24.21 38.53
C SER A 935 34.59 24.47 39.17
N LEU A 936 33.82 23.43 39.47
CA LEU A 936 32.54 23.56 40.16
C LEU A 936 32.72 24.24 41.53
N LEU A 937 33.69 23.77 42.32
CA LEU A 937 33.96 24.36 43.64
C LEU A 937 34.32 25.84 43.53
N ARG A 938 35.13 26.22 42.56
CA ARG A 938 35.47 27.63 42.31
C ARG A 938 34.23 28.47 41.96
N LYS A 939 33.31 27.93 41.16
CA LYS A 939 32.05 28.60 40.81
C LYS A 939 31.13 28.77 42.03
N VAL A 940 30.96 27.71 42.82
CA VAL A 940 30.09 27.71 44.01
C VAL A 940 30.69 28.56 45.14
N ALA A 941 32.01 28.52 45.31
CA ALA A 941 32.75 29.28 46.32
C ALA A 941 33.09 30.72 45.89
N LYS A 942 32.67 31.14 44.69
CA LYS A 942 32.99 32.47 44.14
C LYS A 942 32.66 33.62 45.10
N PRO A 943 31.48 33.66 45.76
CA PRO A 943 31.19 34.71 46.73
C PRO A 943 32.20 34.76 47.89
N GLN A 944 32.61 33.60 48.41
CA GLN A 944 33.56 33.48 49.52
C GLN A 944 34.99 33.84 49.08
N ILE A 945 35.35 33.53 47.82
CA ILE A 945 36.63 33.93 47.22
C ILE A 945 36.66 35.45 47.01
N ASP A 946 35.61 36.01 46.42
CA ASP A 946 35.50 37.44 46.12
C ASP A 946 35.46 38.28 47.42
N ASN A 947 34.89 37.74 48.50
CA ASN A 947 34.88 38.34 49.85
C ASN A 947 36.20 38.15 50.63
N GLY A 948 37.13 37.32 50.13
CA GLY A 948 38.40 37.03 50.79
C GLY A 948 38.32 36.06 51.98
N ASP A 949 37.21 35.34 52.15
CA ASP A 949 37.01 34.36 53.23
C ASP A 949 37.87 33.09 53.02
N ILE A 950 38.11 32.74 51.76
CA ILE A 950 38.98 31.64 51.31
C ILE A 950 39.70 32.01 50.02
N ASN A 951 40.87 31.42 49.77
CA ASN A 951 41.61 31.58 48.52
C ASN A 951 41.38 30.37 47.60
N GLU A 952 41.66 30.50 46.30
CA GLU A 952 41.59 29.35 45.36
C GLU A 952 42.48 28.17 45.78
N ALA A 953 43.63 28.45 46.42
CA ALA A 953 44.52 27.42 46.97
C ALA A 953 43.89 26.60 48.11
N ASP A 954 42.82 27.11 48.73
CA ASP A 954 42.11 26.45 49.83
C ASP A 954 41.03 25.46 49.33
N LEU A 955 40.74 25.43 48.02
CA LEU A 955 39.66 24.61 47.46
C LEU A 955 39.90 23.11 47.61
N GLU A 956 41.15 22.63 47.57
CA GLU A 956 41.47 21.22 47.82
C GLU A 956 41.15 20.83 49.28
N ALA A 957 41.50 21.72 50.21
CA ALA A 957 41.17 21.53 51.63
C ALA A 957 39.66 21.58 51.87
N LEU A 958 38.95 22.47 51.17
CA LEU A 958 37.49 22.57 51.23
C LEU A 958 36.82 21.31 50.67
N PHE A 959 37.31 20.81 49.54
CA PHE A 959 36.80 19.58 48.95
C PHE A 959 36.96 18.37 49.88
N THR A 960 38.16 18.18 50.42
CA THR A 960 38.42 17.07 51.35
C THR A 960 37.65 17.22 52.67
N TYR A 961 37.39 18.45 53.12
CA TYR A 961 36.52 18.72 54.26
C TYR A 961 35.07 18.27 53.96
N ILE A 962 34.54 18.68 52.80
CA ILE A 962 33.19 18.31 52.35
C ILE A 962 33.07 16.79 52.22
N LEU A 963 34.08 16.11 51.65
CA LEU A 963 34.12 14.66 51.58
C LEU A 963 34.12 14.00 52.96
N LYS A 964 34.90 14.50 53.93
CA LYS A 964 34.94 13.94 55.29
C LYS A 964 33.63 14.15 56.04
N TYR A 965 33.13 15.39 56.08
CA TYR A 965 32.04 15.76 56.98
C TYR A 965 30.67 15.68 56.30
N GLY A 966 30.60 15.76 54.97
CA GLY A 966 29.34 15.84 54.22
C GLY A 966 28.62 17.16 54.48
N ALA A 967 29.38 18.22 54.76
CA ALA A 967 28.88 19.54 55.14
C ALA A 967 29.88 20.61 54.68
N ILE A 968 29.39 21.81 54.39
CA ILE A 968 30.22 23.01 54.24
C ILE A 968 30.60 23.50 55.64
N PRO A 969 31.84 24.00 55.85
CA PRO A 969 32.19 24.61 57.12
C PRO A 969 31.28 25.81 57.43
N ALA A 970 30.56 25.76 58.55
CA ALA A 970 29.76 26.89 59.02
C ALA A 970 30.61 27.78 59.94
N CYS A 971 30.66 29.08 59.65
CA CYS A 971 31.17 30.12 60.53
C CYS A 971 30.03 31.10 60.82
N ASP A 972 29.26 30.83 61.87
CA ASP A 972 28.11 31.61 62.30
C ASP A 972 28.48 32.80 63.20
N LYS A 973 29.77 33.20 63.27
CA LYS A 973 30.23 34.35 64.08
C LYS A 973 31.20 35.28 63.35
N PRO A 974 31.16 36.61 63.62
CA PRO A 974 31.94 37.63 62.88
C PRO A 974 33.44 37.69 63.23
N LEU A 975 33.95 36.78 64.06
CA LEU A 975 35.32 36.81 64.58
C LEU A 975 36.00 35.46 64.37
N THR A 976 36.86 35.40 63.36
CA THR A 976 37.60 34.21 62.87
C THR A 976 38.45 33.51 63.94
N ILE A 977 38.77 34.19 65.05
CA ILE A 977 39.59 33.66 66.16
C ILE A 977 38.81 32.71 67.08
N LEU A 978 37.48 32.79 67.15
CA LEU A 978 36.67 31.93 68.03
C LEU A 978 36.30 30.58 67.40
N CYS A 979 36.49 30.40 66.09
CA CYS A 979 36.31 29.11 65.41
C CYS A 979 37.40 28.08 65.78
N VAL A 980 38.48 28.53 66.44
CA VAL A 980 39.62 27.69 66.82
C VAL A 980 39.32 26.76 68.01
N PHE A 981 38.24 27.00 68.77
CA PHE A 981 38.02 26.38 70.08
C PHE A 981 36.74 25.56 70.23
N GLU A 982 35.95 25.31 69.18
CA GLU A 982 34.92 24.29 69.26
C GLU A 982 35.57 22.89 69.23
N GLN A 983 35.39 22.14 70.31
CA GLN A 983 36.01 20.83 70.54
C GLN A 983 35.45 19.71 69.65
N ASP A 984 34.43 20.00 68.82
CA ASP A 984 34.01 19.08 67.77
C ASP A 984 34.90 19.26 66.54
N ILE A 985 35.31 18.13 65.98
CA ILE A 985 36.32 17.89 64.92
C ILE A 985 36.04 18.62 63.57
N ARG A 986 35.10 19.58 63.55
CA ARG A 986 34.68 20.38 62.41
C ARG A 986 35.41 21.71 62.25
N ASN A 987 36.50 21.97 63.00
CA ASN A 987 37.29 23.19 62.88
C ASN A 987 37.91 23.31 61.47
N TRP A 988 37.39 24.24 60.66
CA TRP A 988 37.85 24.53 59.30
C TRP A 988 39.33 24.91 59.25
N LEU A 989 39.81 25.76 60.17
CA LEU A 989 41.19 26.25 60.17
C LEU A 989 42.17 25.14 60.51
N ASP A 990 41.78 24.24 61.41
CA ASP A 990 42.57 23.07 61.76
C ASP A 990 42.66 22.09 60.58
N TRP A 991 41.51 21.76 59.96
CA TRP A 991 41.49 20.92 58.75
C TRP A 991 42.27 21.54 57.59
N LYS A 992 42.04 22.82 57.29
CA LYS A 992 42.71 23.58 56.22
C LYS A 992 44.23 23.47 56.31
N ASN A 993 44.78 23.60 57.51
CA ASN A 993 46.22 23.58 57.73
C ASN A 993 46.82 22.16 57.81
N ASN A 994 45.99 21.13 58.06
CA ASN A 994 46.47 19.81 58.45
C ASN A 994 45.92 18.63 57.64
N TYR A 995 44.98 18.81 56.70
CA TYR A 995 44.31 17.71 55.98
C TYR A 995 45.27 16.75 55.26
N LYS A 996 46.48 17.19 54.88
CA LYS A 996 47.54 16.36 54.29
C LYS A 996 48.31 15.51 55.29
N LYS A 997 48.25 15.80 56.60
CA LYS A 997 48.95 15.06 57.65
C LYS A 997 48.32 13.68 57.86
N SER A 998 49.11 12.70 58.30
CA SER A 998 48.67 11.30 58.42
C SER A 998 47.51 11.09 59.40
N ASN A 999 47.43 11.89 60.45
CA ASN A 999 46.40 11.83 61.50
C ASN A 999 45.04 12.45 61.11
N TYR A 1000 44.92 13.05 59.92
CA TYR A 1000 43.66 13.53 59.36
C TYR A 1000 43.17 12.50 58.36
N ASP A 1001 42.22 11.67 58.77
CA ASP A 1001 41.67 10.60 57.94
C ASP A 1001 40.45 11.10 57.15
N LEU A 1002 40.25 10.54 55.97
CA LEU A 1002 39.08 10.79 55.13
C LEU A 1002 38.54 9.42 54.74
N SER A 1003 37.22 9.24 54.90
CA SER A 1003 36.49 8.02 54.56
C SER A 1003 35.09 8.43 54.15
N ALA A 1004 34.82 8.43 52.85
CA ALA A 1004 33.53 8.78 52.28
C ALA A 1004 32.95 7.56 51.55
N ASN A 1005 31.89 7.00 52.11
CA ASN A 1005 31.09 5.94 51.46
C ASN A 1005 29.91 6.56 50.68
N ARG A 1006 29.07 5.72 50.05
CA ARG A 1006 27.90 6.17 49.27
C ARG A 1006 26.94 7.04 50.09
N SER A 1007 26.66 6.71 51.35
CA SER A 1007 25.87 7.57 52.25
C SER A 1007 26.43 8.99 52.36
N LYS A 1008 27.76 9.12 52.42
CA LYS A 1008 28.45 10.40 52.51
C LYS A 1008 28.39 11.17 51.19
N VAL A 1009 28.60 10.49 50.06
CA VAL A 1009 28.48 11.08 48.71
C VAL A 1009 27.05 11.56 48.47
N ALA A 1010 26.05 10.75 48.76
CA ALA A 1010 24.64 11.12 48.68
C ALA A 1010 24.35 12.39 49.48
N LYS A 1011 24.84 12.46 50.73
CA LYS A 1011 24.71 13.65 51.58
C LYS A 1011 25.31 14.90 50.95
N ILE A 1012 26.44 14.79 50.25
CA ILE A 1012 27.07 15.91 49.54
C ILE A 1012 26.21 16.33 48.35
N LEU A 1013 25.68 15.38 47.56
CA LEU A 1013 24.79 15.68 46.44
C LEU A 1013 23.51 16.38 46.91
N GLY A 1014 22.90 15.91 48.01
CA GLY A 1014 21.75 16.56 48.64
C GLY A 1014 22.06 17.97 49.16
N LEU A 1015 23.25 18.18 49.73
CA LEU A 1015 23.71 19.50 50.16
C LEU A 1015 23.88 20.46 48.98
N ILE A 1016 24.47 20.00 47.87
CA ILE A 1016 24.58 20.79 46.63
C ILE A 1016 23.18 21.17 46.13
N ALA A 1017 22.25 20.23 46.10
CA ALA A 1017 20.87 20.49 45.69
C ALA A 1017 20.17 21.54 46.57
N ASP A 1018 20.30 21.44 47.90
CA ASP A 1018 19.72 22.39 48.86
C ASP A 1018 20.31 23.81 48.70
N LEU A 1019 21.62 23.92 48.41
CA LEU A 1019 22.29 25.21 48.16
C LEU A 1019 21.83 25.85 46.83
N VAL A 1020 21.68 25.04 45.79
CA VAL A 1020 21.16 25.51 44.50
C VAL A 1020 19.70 25.96 44.64
N ALA A 1021 18.88 25.25 45.42
CA ALA A 1021 17.47 25.60 45.64
C ALA A 1021 17.28 26.87 46.51
N SER A 1022 18.20 27.15 47.44
CA SER A 1022 18.10 28.27 48.40
C SER A 1022 18.73 29.59 47.90
N THR A 1023 19.46 29.57 46.78
CA THR A 1023 20.06 30.77 46.20
C THR A 1023 18.99 31.62 45.48
N PRO A 1024 18.80 32.91 45.82
CA PRO A 1024 17.78 33.74 45.17
C PRO A 1024 18.06 33.87 43.66
N LYS A 1025 17.02 33.71 42.83
CA LYS A 1025 17.11 33.77 41.35
C LYS A 1025 17.74 35.06 40.80
N SER A 1026 17.83 36.12 41.61
CA SER A 1026 18.50 37.38 41.28
C SER A 1026 20.03 37.35 41.50
N ALA A 1027 20.57 36.42 42.30
CA ALA A 1027 22.00 36.27 42.55
C ALA A 1027 22.67 35.28 41.58
N VAL A 1028 21.89 34.44 40.90
CA VAL A 1028 22.31 33.65 39.72
C VAL A 1028 21.96 34.42 38.42
N GLN A 1029 22.05 35.75 38.46
CA GLN A 1029 22.47 36.47 37.26
C GLN A 1029 23.99 36.38 37.21
N SER A 1030 24.52 35.20 36.91
CA SER A 1030 25.85 35.15 36.34
C SER A 1030 25.80 35.92 35.02
N ASP A 1031 26.89 36.59 34.68
CA ASP A 1031 27.11 37.38 33.46
C ASP A 1031 26.91 36.61 32.13
N ASN A 1032 26.26 35.45 32.14
CA ASN A 1032 25.97 34.60 30.99
C ASN A 1032 24.77 35.10 30.20
N LYS A 1033 24.85 36.33 29.66
CA LYS A 1033 24.15 36.58 28.39
C LYS A 1033 24.91 35.77 27.33
N CYS A 1034 24.36 34.62 26.94
CA CYS A 1034 24.76 33.94 25.72
C CYS A 1034 24.46 34.90 24.55
N GLN A 1035 25.40 35.81 24.24
CA GLN A 1035 25.39 36.69 23.07
C GLN A 1035 26.40 36.21 22.04
#